data_AF-A0AA88SS87-F1
#
_entry.id   AF-A0AA88SS87-F1
#
_cell.length_a   1.000
_cell.length_b   1.000
_cell.length_c   1.000
_cell.angle_alpha   90.00
_cell.angle_beta   90.00
_cell.angle_gamma   90.00
#
_symmetry.space_group_name_H-M   'P 1'
#
loop_
_entity.id
_entity.type
_entity.pdbx_description
1 polymer ?
#
loop_
_entity_poly.entity_id
_entity_poly.type
_entity_poly.pdbx_seq_one_letter_code
_entity_poly.pdbx_strand_id
1 'polypeptide(L)'
;MSRLISSATFEAVCQNGGSLDFPTLDQILRKRFTVADEVLREALCDFDRLLVVEGCERRSDCEVFSADTVIISKTTLRVCQNLPGQCSGCDTLHLCRYMVCGNCRFRERCKNSHALHSYHNSILLSKAGLQQLGQSALFQLLLQNDPDLLPEVCSHYNKGNGEHGACRYQASCTNLHVCLHYLQDDCKFGAACKRAHSFDATAVKVLTSRGLSPENINNFNKIYKNRFLICSFKEKPPGSHCMAKTASPGTDALESPKPANESDPNEICLFFIRRSCSFKEKCVRVHYNLPYRWQVLNKNGQIWKDLPNGEEVERAFCNPSNDVSPGPEIVNFISMTCGGRQVRRLSTVSSVTKPPNFILTTEWLWYWKNNKEEWTEYGLGEDAQLSTPLTSQTLENIYQSDPQTEIPVSSGSHTYMLYFKDMYQQNILYQTKREIRRRPRFVSALEVESKLKGETSSSSSVAVPAHWDRGALPSFSYKLIPLSRTEAEFLMVEKLFKQTMPKYKVNSIERNQNSSLWKVFQWQKEQMKERNGGREVDERLLFHGTQESLIEAICEQNFDWRICGKNGTLYGKGTYFARDASYSDRYSQSADTTKKMFVARVLVGHYTSGNHSFVRPPPKTVGKGFYDSCVDNCSNASIFVIFEKYQIYPEFIIEYAPEESRCLIS
;
A
#
# COMPACT_ATOMS: atom_id res chain seq x y z
N MET A 1 2.15 42.43 1.60
CA MET A 1 1.50 42.24 0.29
C MET A 1 1.25 40.76 0.00
N SER A 2 2.26 39.89 0.11
CA SER A 2 2.15 38.43 -0.12
C SER A 2 1.01 37.71 0.63
N ARG A 3 0.84 37.92 1.95
CA ARG A 3 -0.29 37.34 2.73
C ARG A 3 -1.69 37.80 2.26
N LEU A 4 -1.82 39.05 1.81
CA LEU A 4 -3.09 39.57 1.29
C LEU A 4 -3.43 38.92 -0.04
N ILE A 5 -2.40 38.73 -0.89
CA ILE A 5 -2.54 38.06 -2.18
C ILE A 5 -2.85 36.57 -1.97
N SER A 6 -2.16 35.88 -1.07
CA SER A 6 -2.46 34.48 -0.70
C SER A 6 -3.91 34.30 -0.20
N SER A 7 -4.40 35.18 0.67
CA SER A 7 -5.81 35.15 1.11
C SER A 7 -6.77 35.41 -0.06
N ALA A 8 -6.48 36.41 -0.90
CA ALA A 8 -7.31 36.73 -2.07
C ALA A 8 -7.30 35.61 -3.12
N THR A 9 -6.18 34.93 -3.31
CA THR A 9 -6.02 33.76 -4.17
C THR A 9 -6.88 32.61 -3.66
N PHE A 10 -6.76 32.28 -2.38
CA PHE A 10 -7.56 31.21 -1.77
C PHE A 10 -9.06 31.52 -1.83
N GLU A 11 -9.47 32.75 -1.51
CA GLU A 11 -10.85 33.20 -1.63
C GLU A 11 -11.37 33.12 -3.07
N ALA A 12 -10.58 33.56 -4.06
CA ALA A 12 -10.96 33.48 -5.47
C ALA A 12 -11.17 32.03 -5.90
N VAL A 13 -10.29 31.10 -5.51
CA VAL A 13 -10.42 29.67 -5.82
C VAL A 13 -11.67 29.07 -5.16
N CYS A 14 -11.92 29.37 -3.87
CA CYS A 14 -13.11 28.89 -3.17
C CYS A 14 -14.41 29.45 -3.75
N GLN A 15 -14.44 30.73 -4.15
CA GLN A 15 -15.61 31.38 -4.75
C GLN A 15 -15.95 30.82 -6.15
N ASN A 16 -14.99 30.20 -6.83
CA ASN A 16 -15.16 29.64 -8.17
C ASN A 16 -15.30 28.11 -8.18
N GLY A 17 -16.02 27.56 -7.19
CA GLY A 17 -16.31 26.13 -7.11
C GLY A 17 -15.09 25.29 -6.71
N GLY A 18 -14.17 25.89 -5.94
CA GLY A 18 -13.08 25.20 -5.28
C GLY A 18 -11.87 24.86 -6.13
N SER A 19 -11.90 25.13 -7.44
CA SER A 19 -10.74 25.07 -8.34
C SER A 19 -10.83 26.04 -9.53
N LEU A 20 -9.68 26.51 -10.02
CA LEU A 20 -9.53 27.39 -11.19
C LEU A 20 -8.31 27.00 -12.01
N ASP A 21 -8.36 27.18 -13.33
CA ASP A 21 -7.15 27.22 -14.16
C ASP A 21 -6.32 28.49 -13.86
N PHE A 22 -5.01 28.39 -14.08
CA PHE A 22 -4.08 29.48 -13.80
C PHE A 22 -4.40 30.78 -14.56
N PRO A 23 -4.68 30.77 -15.88
CA PRO A 23 -5.03 32.00 -16.61
C PRO A 23 -6.23 32.74 -16.04
N THR A 24 -7.29 32.00 -15.68
CA THR A 24 -8.49 32.60 -15.07
C THR A 24 -8.18 33.20 -13.69
N LEU A 25 -7.39 32.49 -12.88
CA LEU A 25 -6.98 32.97 -11.56
C LEU A 25 -6.12 34.25 -11.67
N ASP A 26 -5.13 34.25 -12.56
CA ASP A 26 -4.26 35.40 -12.82
C ASP A 26 -5.08 36.62 -13.28
N GLN A 27 -6.04 36.44 -14.19
CA GLN A 27 -6.94 37.51 -14.63
C GLN A 27 -7.77 38.09 -13.47
N ILE A 28 -8.27 37.24 -12.55
CA ILE A 28 -9.04 37.68 -11.38
C ILE A 28 -8.15 38.51 -10.43
N LEU A 29 -6.93 38.07 -10.19
CA LEU A 29 -6.00 38.73 -9.27
C LEU A 29 -5.51 40.07 -9.83
N ARG A 30 -5.17 40.12 -11.13
CA ARG A 30 -4.69 41.35 -11.79
C ARG A 30 -5.74 42.47 -11.87
N LYS A 31 -7.04 42.14 -11.81
CA LYS A 31 -8.11 43.13 -11.69
C LYS A 31 -8.13 43.86 -10.34
N ARG A 32 -7.58 43.24 -9.29
CA ARG A 32 -7.61 43.75 -7.91
C ARG A 32 -6.26 44.25 -7.44
N PHE A 33 -5.18 43.75 -8.03
CA PHE A 33 -3.83 43.99 -7.58
C PHE A 33 -2.88 44.13 -8.77
N THR A 34 -1.94 45.06 -8.71
CA THR A 34 -0.74 45.05 -9.57
C THR A 34 0.27 44.06 -8.98
N VAL A 35 0.24 42.81 -9.46
CA VAL A 35 1.06 41.71 -8.91
C VAL A 35 2.20 41.37 -9.87
N ALA A 36 3.43 41.35 -9.35
CA ALA A 36 4.56 40.77 -10.06
C ALA A 36 4.51 39.24 -9.97
N ASP A 37 4.91 38.56 -11.04
CA ASP A 37 4.81 37.10 -11.18
C ASP A 37 5.48 36.31 -10.05
N GLU A 38 6.56 36.84 -9.48
CA GLU A 38 7.25 36.25 -8.32
C GLU A 38 6.37 36.22 -7.06
N VAL A 39 5.59 37.29 -6.83
CA VAL A 39 4.69 37.41 -5.68
C VAL A 39 3.46 36.50 -5.84
N LEU A 40 2.99 36.34 -7.08
CA LEU A 40 1.93 35.38 -7.38
C LEU A 40 2.38 33.93 -7.15
N ARG A 41 3.62 33.60 -7.53
CA ARG A 41 4.21 32.28 -7.30
C ARG A 41 4.32 31.99 -5.80
N GLU A 42 4.80 32.93 -5.00
CA GLU A 42 4.89 32.80 -3.54
C GLU A 42 3.51 32.56 -2.92
N ALA A 43 2.47 33.29 -3.36
CA ALA A 43 1.11 33.12 -2.88
C ALA A 43 0.51 31.74 -3.19
N LEU A 44 0.95 31.09 -4.28
CA LEU A 44 0.55 29.74 -4.68
C LEU A 44 1.35 28.63 -3.96
N CYS A 45 2.37 28.98 -3.17
CA CYS A 45 3.10 28.07 -2.30
C CYS A 45 2.45 27.87 -0.92
N ASP A 46 1.21 28.37 -0.70
CA ASP A 46 0.42 28.02 0.48
C ASP A 46 -0.09 26.58 0.38
N PHE A 47 0.81 25.63 0.60
CA PHE A 47 0.54 24.21 0.50
C PHE A 47 -0.38 23.69 1.60
N ASP A 48 -0.76 24.49 2.60
CA ASP A 48 -1.74 24.06 3.60
C ASP A 48 -3.18 24.25 3.09
N ARG A 49 -3.39 25.27 2.23
CA ARG A 49 -4.72 25.68 1.75
C ARG A 49 -4.93 25.49 0.26
N LEU A 50 -3.85 25.38 -0.52
CA LEU A 50 -3.90 25.24 -1.96
C LEU A 50 -3.15 23.98 -2.41
N LEU A 51 -3.63 23.42 -3.52
CA LEU A 51 -2.97 22.37 -4.27
C LEU A 51 -2.83 22.86 -5.71
N VAL A 52 -1.60 22.93 -6.21
CA VAL A 52 -1.31 23.28 -7.60
C VAL A 52 -1.02 22.00 -8.37
N VAL A 53 -1.88 21.68 -9.34
CA VAL A 53 -1.71 20.56 -10.26
C VAL A 53 -1.24 21.11 -11.59
N GLU A 54 0.06 20.95 -11.86
CA GLU A 54 0.68 21.44 -13.08
C GLU A 54 0.23 20.62 -14.28
N GLY A 55 -0.10 21.31 -15.37
CA GLY A 55 -0.57 20.68 -16.59
C GLY A 55 0.56 20.27 -17.54
N CYS A 56 0.17 19.70 -18.69
CA CYS A 56 1.05 19.10 -19.68
C CYS A 56 1.29 20.01 -20.90
N GLU A 57 0.61 21.16 -21.00
CA GLU A 57 0.79 22.08 -22.12
C GLU A 57 2.18 22.73 -22.14
N ARG A 58 2.70 22.99 -23.35
CA ARG A 58 4.01 23.63 -23.55
C ARG A 58 3.94 25.08 -23.05
N ARG A 59 4.91 25.46 -22.21
CA ARG A 59 5.04 26.82 -21.71
C ARG A 59 5.66 27.73 -22.76
N SER A 60 5.20 28.96 -22.82
CA SER A 60 5.93 30.06 -23.44
C SER A 60 7.09 30.47 -22.53
N ASP A 61 8.21 30.97 -23.07
CA ASP A 61 9.40 31.35 -22.28
C ASP A 61 9.14 32.41 -21.19
N CYS A 62 7.99 33.09 -21.24
CA CYS A 62 7.58 34.15 -20.30
C CYS A 62 6.49 33.72 -19.29
N GLU A 63 6.01 32.47 -19.30
CA GLU A 63 4.86 32.04 -18.47
C GLU A 63 5.28 31.31 -17.18
N VAL A 64 4.65 31.68 -16.05
CA VAL A 64 4.94 31.13 -14.72
C VAL A 64 4.51 29.66 -14.58
N PHE A 65 3.31 29.34 -15.07
CA PHE A 65 2.69 28.02 -15.11
C PHE A 65 2.12 27.75 -16.51
N SER A 66 1.93 26.49 -16.87
CA SER A 66 1.21 26.15 -18.11
C SER A 66 -0.26 26.60 -18.00
N ALA A 67 -0.88 26.94 -19.13
CA ALA A 67 -2.27 27.42 -19.16
C ALA A 67 -3.27 26.40 -18.61
N ASP A 68 -2.97 25.10 -18.72
CA ASP A 68 -3.76 24.00 -18.19
C ASP A 68 -3.45 23.64 -16.72
N THR A 69 -2.62 24.44 -16.03
CA THR A 69 -2.37 24.28 -14.58
C THR A 69 -3.64 24.60 -13.79
N VAL A 70 -4.02 23.72 -12.87
CA VAL A 70 -5.23 23.86 -12.04
C VAL A 70 -4.85 24.09 -10.58
N ILE A 71 -5.42 25.13 -9.98
CA ILE A 71 -5.26 25.49 -8.57
C ILE A 71 -6.53 25.05 -7.83
N ILE A 72 -6.38 24.26 -6.77
CA ILE A 72 -7.47 23.65 -6.01
C ILE A 72 -7.37 24.07 -4.55
N SER A 73 -8.50 24.45 -3.95
CA SER A 73 -8.58 24.80 -2.53
C SER A 73 -8.79 23.56 -1.64
N LYS A 74 -8.09 23.50 -0.51
CA LYS A 74 -8.19 22.40 0.46
C LYS A 74 -8.36 22.88 1.89
N THR A 75 -8.92 22.00 2.72
CA THR A 75 -9.08 22.22 4.16
C THR A 75 -9.09 20.90 4.92
N THR A 76 -8.65 20.96 6.18
CA THR A 76 -8.72 19.84 7.14
C THR A 76 -10.06 19.79 7.89
N LEU A 77 -10.89 20.83 7.83
CA LEU A 77 -12.19 20.84 8.50
C LEU A 77 -13.15 19.81 7.91
N ARG A 78 -13.91 19.15 8.79
CA ARG A 78 -14.94 18.16 8.45
C ARG A 78 -16.24 18.49 9.16
N VAL A 79 -17.37 17.96 8.68
CA VAL A 79 -18.67 18.04 9.33
C VAL A 79 -18.80 16.91 10.34
N CYS A 80 -19.19 17.26 11.56
CA CYS A 80 -19.38 16.30 12.65
C CYS A 80 -20.50 15.32 12.31
N GLN A 81 -20.24 14.02 12.50
CA GLN A 81 -21.22 12.95 12.28
C GLN A 81 -22.02 12.61 13.57
N ASN A 82 -21.62 13.17 14.72
CA ASN A 82 -22.31 12.94 15.99
C ASN A 82 -23.59 13.78 16.11
N LEU A 83 -24.53 13.31 16.93
CA LEU A 83 -25.74 14.06 17.22
C LEU A 83 -25.43 15.33 18.03
N PRO A 84 -26.21 16.41 17.82
CA PRO A 84 -26.04 17.67 18.55
C PRO A 84 -26.01 17.45 20.07
N GLY A 85 -25.02 18.02 20.75
CA GLY A 85 -24.87 17.96 22.20
C GLY A 85 -24.21 16.69 22.74
N GLN A 86 -23.86 15.71 21.89
CA GLN A 86 -23.19 14.46 22.31
C GLN A 86 -21.66 14.52 22.22
N CYS A 87 -21.10 15.66 21.81
CA CYS A 87 -19.67 15.85 21.64
C CYS A 87 -19.15 16.92 22.61
N SER A 88 -18.11 16.57 23.38
CA SER A 88 -17.34 17.51 24.23
C SER A 88 -15.94 17.65 23.65
N GLY A 89 -15.47 18.88 23.42
CA GLY A 89 -14.14 19.13 22.85
C GLY A 89 -13.96 18.75 21.37
N CYS A 90 -15.02 18.81 20.56
CA CYS A 90 -14.97 18.41 19.16
C CYS A 90 -14.08 19.35 18.31
N ASP A 91 -13.38 18.80 17.32
CA ASP A 91 -12.56 19.54 16.35
C ASP A 91 -13.20 19.62 14.96
N THR A 92 -14.47 19.21 14.83
CA THR A 92 -15.25 19.22 13.58
C THR A 92 -16.41 20.22 13.64
N LEU A 93 -16.90 20.64 12.48
CA LEU A 93 -17.98 21.62 12.35
C LEU A 93 -19.32 20.98 12.72
N HIS A 94 -20.04 21.61 13.66
CA HIS A 94 -21.40 21.23 14.01
C HIS A 94 -22.37 21.86 13.01
N LEU A 95 -22.58 21.15 11.91
CA LEU A 95 -23.46 21.55 10.81
C LEU A 95 -24.32 20.38 10.35
N CYS A 96 -25.52 20.69 9.89
CA CYS A 96 -26.35 19.73 9.18
C CYS A 96 -25.70 19.38 7.84
N ARG A 97 -25.33 18.12 7.67
CA ARG A 97 -24.85 17.57 6.40
C ARG A 97 -25.70 18.00 5.20
N TYR A 98 -27.02 17.85 5.30
CA TYR A 98 -27.93 18.17 4.20
C TYR A 98 -28.01 19.67 3.89
N MET A 99 -27.71 20.54 4.87
CA MET A 99 -27.55 21.97 4.62
C MET A 99 -26.27 22.25 3.83
N VAL A 100 -25.16 21.58 4.18
CA VAL A 100 -23.89 21.70 3.46
C VAL A 100 -24.02 21.17 2.02
N CYS A 101 -24.75 20.07 1.81
CA CYS A 101 -25.08 19.55 0.49
C CYS A 101 -26.10 20.42 -0.29
N GLY A 102 -26.71 21.43 0.36
CA GLY A 102 -27.59 22.41 -0.26
C GLY A 102 -29.08 22.05 -0.30
N ASN A 103 -29.50 20.93 0.29
CA ASN A 103 -30.90 20.49 0.27
C ASN A 103 -31.34 19.81 1.59
N CYS A 104 -31.44 20.60 2.68
CA CYS A 104 -32.04 20.14 3.94
C CYS A 104 -33.56 20.30 3.92
N ARG A 105 -34.28 19.17 3.91
CA ARG A 105 -35.75 19.15 3.87
C ARG A 105 -36.42 19.72 5.14
N PHE A 106 -35.72 19.69 6.27
CA PHE A 106 -36.27 20.10 7.57
C PHE A 106 -36.09 21.58 7.90
N ARG A 107 -35.22 22.30 7.15
CA ARG A 107 -34.93 23.74 7.32
C ARG A 107 -34.78 24.13 8.81
N GLU A 108 -35.59 25.04 9.31
CA GLU A 108 -35.57 25.53 10.70
C GLU A 108 -35.93 24.47 11.75
N ARG A 109 -36.64 23.40 11.34
CA ARG A 109 -37.00 22.27 12.22
C ARG A 109 -35.95 21.16 12.19
N CYS A 110 -34.79 21.38 11.56
CA CYS A 110 -33.73 20.39 11.52
C CYS A 110 -33.16 20.17 12.92
N LYS A 111 -33.03 18.90 13.33
CA LYS A 111 -32.39 18.56 14.60
C LYS A 111 -30.91 18.93 14.58
N ASN A 112 -30.26 18.84 13.42
CA ASN A 112 -28.85 19.21 13.25
C ASN A 112 -28.69 20.72 13.08
N SER A 113 -27.62 21.28 13.64
CA SER A 113 -27.36 22.72 13.64
C SER A 113 -27.25 23.29 12.23
N HIS A 114 -27.94 24.40 11.96
CA HIS A 114 -27.74 25.23 10.77
C HIS A 114 -26.94 26.51 11.10
N ALA A 115 -26.48 26.66 12.34
CA ALA A 115 -25.76 27.86 12.80
C ALA A 115 -24.28 27.79 12.39
N LEU A 116 -23.96 28.33 11.21
CA LEU A 116 -22.59 28.38 10.72
C LEU A 116 -21.65 29.14 11.66
N HIS A 117 -22.11 30.26 12.21
CA HIS A 117 -21.32 31.11 13.10
C HIS A 117 -21.61 30.85 14.59
N SER A 118 -21.98 29.61 14.95
CA SER A 118 -22.02 29.22 16.36
C SER A 118 -20.67 29.47 17.02
N TYR A 119 -20.63 29.71 18.33
CA TYR A 119 -19.39 29.96 19.07
C TYR A 119 -18.30 28.90 18.76
N HIS A 120 -18.70 27.63 18.77
CA HIS A 120 -17.85 26.49 18.41
C HIS A 120 -17.32 26.58 16.98
N ASN A 121 -18.20 26.71 15.99
CA ASN A 121 -17.81 26.75 14.58
C ASN A 121 -16.95 27.98 14.26
N SER A 122 -17.25 29.14 14.86
CA SER A 122 -16.48 30.37 14.67
C SER A 122 -15.03 30.22 15.14
N ILE A 123 -14.78 29.50 16.25
CA ILE A 123 -13.41 29.18 16.70
C ILE A 123 -12.70 28.30 15.68
N LEU A 124 -13.35 27.25 15.18
CA LEU A 124 -12.74 26.32 14.21
C LEU A 124 -12.48 27.00 12.86
N LEU A 125 -13.44 27.77 12.35
CA LEU A 125 -13.30 28.56 11.13
C LEU A 125 -12.19 29.60 11.28
N SER A 126 -12.04 30.21 12.45
CA SER A 126 -10.95 31.16 12.69
C SER A 126 -9.58 30.49 12.73
N LYS A 127 -9.46 29.35 13.42
CA LYS A 127 -8.23 28.53 13.43
C LYS A 127 -7.82 28.07 12.03
N ALA A 128 -8.78 27.70 11.19
CA ALA A 128 -8.53 27.34 9.79
C ALA A 128 -8.37 28.56 8.86
N GLY A 129 -8.54 29.79 9.37
CA GLY A 129 -8.54 31.04 8.61
C GLY A 129 -9.58 31.11 7.50
N LEU A 130 -10.76 30.53 7.73
CA LEU A 130 -11.92 30.51 6.82
C LEU A 130 -13.03 31.48 7.26
N GLN A 131 -12.81 32.28 8.30
CA GLN A 131 -13.80 33.21 8.87
C GLN A 131 -14.39 34.23 7.88
N GLN A 132 -13.64 34.56 6.82
CA GLN A 132 -14.05 35.53 5.79
C GLN A 132 -14.73 34.87 4.58
N LEU A 133 -14.74 33.53 4.49
CA LEU A 133 -15.43 32.84 3.41
C LEU A 133 -16.95 32.92 3.61
N GLY A 134 -17.65 33.34 2.57
CA GLY A 134 -19.11 33.23 2.52
C GLY A 134 -19.56 31.76 2.56
N GLN A 135 -20.79 31.56 3.04
CA GLN A 135 -21.37 30.23 3.26
C GLN A 135 -21.29 29.32 2.02
N SER A 136 -21.61 29.84 0.82
CA SER A 136 -21.58 29.04 -0.42
C SER A 136 -20.17 28.52 -0.74
N ALA A 137 -19.17 29.39 -0.68
CA ALA A 137 -17.77 29.02 -0.94
C ALA A 137 -17.25 28.01 0.10
N LEU A 138 -17.61 28.20 1.37
CA LEU A 138 -17.26 27.25 2.43
C LEU A 138 -17.91 25.87 2.22
N PHE A 139 -19.17 25.83 1.79
CA PHE A 139 -19.85 24.55 1.56
C PHE A 139 -19.27 23.81 0.35
N GLN A 140 -18.90 24.52 -0.73
CA GLN A 140 -18.14 23.93 -1.84
C GLN A 140 -16.80 23.36 -1.38
N LEU A 141 -16.06 24.13 -0.58
CA LEU A 141 -14.79 23.70 -0.01
C LEU A 141 -14.95 22.42 0.83
N LEU A 142 -15.99 22.35 1.66
CA LEU A 142 -16.31 21.15 2.44
C LEU A 142 -16.69 19.96 1.53
N LEU A 143 -17.52 20.16 0.51
CA LEU A 143 -17.97 19.08 -0.40
C LEU A 143 -16.81 18.37 -1.11
N GLN A 144 -15.74 19.08 -1.49
CA GLN A 144 -14.58 18.47 -2.14
C GLN A 144 -13.51 17.94 -1.17
N ASN A 145 -13.54 18.32 0.12
CA ASN A 145 -12.55 17.91 1.12
C ASN A 145 -13.06 16.88 2.13
N ASP A 146 -14.36 16.88 2.42
CA ASP A 146 -14.98 15.98 3.39
C ASP A 146 -15.50 14.71 2.67
N PRO A 147 -14.85 13.54 2.87
CA PRO A 147 -15.21 12.32 2.18
C PRO A 147 -16.60 11.82 2.55
N ASP A 148 -17.14 12.22 3.70
CA ASP A 148 -18.43 11.74 4.15
C ASP A 148 -19.56 12.38 3.34
N LEU A 149 -19.42 13.61 2.84
CA LEU A 149 -20.52 14.39 2.26
C LEU A 149 -21.03 13.89 0.90
N LEU A 150 -20.16 13.31 0.07
CA LEU A 150 -20.52 12.84 -1.28
C LEU A 150 -20.81 11.32 -1.30
N PRO A 151 -21.69 10.84 -2.18
CA PRO A 151 -21.88 9.41 -2.37
C PRO A 151 -20.69 8.75 -3.05
N GLU A 152 -20.49 7.47 -2.75
CA GLU A 152 -19.49 6.65 -3.42
C GLU A 152 -19.93 6.23 -4.83
N VAL A 153 -18.97 6.12 -5.74
CA VAL A 153 -19.16 5.53 -7.07
C VAL A 153 -19.13 4.00 -6.95
N CYS A 154 -20.13 3.33 -7.54
CA CYS A 154 -20.24 1.89 -7.49
C CYS A 154 -19.08 1.22 -8.25
N SER A 155 -18.20 0.54 -7.52
CA SER A 155 -17.06 -0.17 -8.09
C SER A 155 -17.47 -1.37 -8.95
N HIS A 156 -18.60 -2.01 -8.62
CA HIS A 156 -19.16 -3.13 -9.40
C HIS A 156 -19.77 -2.66 -10.71
N TYR A 157 -20.43 -1.49 -10.72
CA TYR A 157 -20.90 -0.87 -11.95
C TYR A 157 -19.75 -0.58 -12.89
N ASN A 158 -18.59 -0.16 -12.38
CA ASN A 158 -17.39 0.13 -13.17
C ASN A 158 -16.59 -1.13 -13.62
N LYS A 159 -17.09 -2.34 -13.34
CA LYS A 159 -16.46 -3.61 -13.71
C LYS A 159 -17.46 -4.51 -14.44
N GLY A 160 -16.98 -5.49 -15.20
CA GLY A 160 -17.83 -6.48 -15.88
C GLY A 160 -18.65 -5.94 -17.06
N ASN A 161 -19.32 -6.85 -17.76
CA ASN A 161 -20.09 -6.60 -18.99
C ASN A 161 -21.56 -6.29 -18.67
N GLY A 162 -22.29 -5.69 -19.62
CA GLY A 162 -23.71 -5.33 -19.48
C GLY A 162 -23.96 -3.89 -19.00
N GLU A 163 -25.23 -3.48 -19.02
CA GLU A 163 -25.70 -2.11 -18.73
C GLU A 163 -25.36 -1.65 -17.30
N HIS A 164 -25.44 -2.55 -16.33
CA HIS A 164 -25.10 -2.27 -14.93
C HIS A 164 -23.73 -2.83 -14.50
N GLY A 165 -22.90 -3.26 -15.46
CA GLY A 165 -21.66 -3.96 -15.17
C GLY A 165 -21.88 -5.20 -14.31
N ALA A 166 -21.02 -5.41 -13.30
CA ALA A 166 -21.11 -6.51 -12.35
C ALA A 166 -22.01 -6.19 -11.13
N CYS A 167 -22.72 -5.05 -11.12
CA CYS A 167 -23.57 -4.65 -10.00
C CYS A 167 -24.87 -5.47 -9.97
N ARG A 168 -25.05 -6.28 -8.92
CA ARG A 168 -26.25 -7.12 -8.73
C ARG A 168 -27.48 -6.34 -8.24
N TYR A 169 -27.27 -5.13 -7.72
CA TYR A 169 -28.34 -4.28 -7.19
C TYR A 169 -28.98 -3.39 -8.26
N GLN A 170 -28.36 -3.22 -9.43
CA GLN A 170 -28.96 -2.49 -10.57
C GLN A 170 -29.58 -1.15 -10.15
N ALA A 171 -30.86 -0.92 -10.43
CA ALA A 171 -31.60 0.30 -10.06
C ALA A 171 -31.86 0.47 -8.55
N SER A 172 -31.67 -0.56 -7.72
CA SER A 172 -31.77 -0.48 -6.25
C SER A 172 -30.42 -0.20 -5.56
N CYS A 173 -29.34 -0.09 -6.33
CA CYS A 173 -28.02 0.27 -5.80
C CYS A 173 -28.03 1.68 -5.19
N THR A 174 -27.51 1.80 -3.96
CA THR A 174 -27.40 3.09 -3.26
C THR A 174 -26.11 3.86 -3.59
N ASN A 175 -25.22 3.25 -4.38
CA ASN A 175 -23.98 3.85 -4.86
C ASN A 175 -24.15 4.37 -6.29
N LEU A 176 -23.39 5.41 -6.65
CA LEU A 176 -23.55 6.12 -7.90
C LEU A 176 -23.07 5.26 -9.09
N HIS A 177 -23.97 5.00 -10.04
CA HIS A 177 -23.67 4.28 -11.28
C HIS A 177 -23.21 5.26 -12.37
N VAL A 178 -21.94 5.64 -12.31
CA VAL A 178 -21.28 6.52 -13.28
C VAL A 178 -19.86 6.02 -13.53
N CYS A 179 -19.31 6.29 -14.70
CA CYS A 179 -17.94 5.95 -15.05
C CYS A 179 -16.97 6.66 -14.10
N LEU A 180 -16.15 5.90 -13.36
CA LEU A 180 -15.17 6.47 -12.44
C LEU A 180 -14.11 7.29 -13.19
N HIS A 181 -13.65 6.77 -14.33
CA HIS A 181 -12.68 7.45 -15.18
C HIS A 181 -13.22 8.75 -15.82
N TYR A 182 -14.53 8.83 -16.04
CA TYR A 182 -15.16 10.07 -16.49
C TYR A 182 -15.14 11.14 -15.40
N LEU A 183 -15.42 10.76 -14.15
CA LEU A 183 -15.33 11.68 -13.01
C LEU A 183 -13.88 12.09 -12.67
N GLN A 184 -12.89 11.40 -13.25
CA GLN A 184 -11.46 11.68 -13.10
C GLN A 184 -10.86 12.40 -14.31
N ASP A 185 -11.67 12.67 -15.35
CA ASP A 185 -11.24 13.20 -16.66
C ASP A 185 -10.14 12.37 -17.36
N ASP A 186 -10.08 11.06 -17.12
CA ASP A 186 -9.10 10.14 -17.73
C ASP A 186 -9.74 8.98 -18.54
N CYS A 187 -11.05 9.08 -18.82
CA CYS A 187 -11.75 8.06 -19.58
C CYS A 187 -11.30 8.02 -21.06
N LYS A 188 -10.50 7.01 -21.40
CA LYS A 188 -9.97 6.78 -22.75
C LYS A 188 -11.02 6.41 -23.81
N PHE A 189 -12.24 6.09 -23.40
CA PHE A 189 -13.30 5.62 -24.29
C PHE A 189 -14.25 6.72 -24.76
N GLY A 190 -14.21 7.92 -24.15
CA GLY A 190 -15.07 9.05 -24.52
C GLY A 190 -16.54 8.66 -24.65
N ALA A 191 -17.20 9.07 -25.74
CA ALA A 191 -18.60 8.73 -26.03
C ALA A 191 -18.84 7.22 -26.26
N ALA A 192 -17.80 6.44 -26.57
CA ALA A 192 -17.89 4.99 -26.74
C ALA A 192 -17.76 4.21 -25.42
N CYS A 193 -17.65 4.90 -24.29
CA CYS A 193 -17.58 4.26 -22.98
C CYS A 193 -18.87 3.48 -22.68
N LYS A 194 -18.71 2.22 -22.25
CA LYS A 194 -19.83 1.36 -21.82
C LYS A 194 -20.41 1.75 -20.45
N ARG A 195 -19.95 2.85 -19.86
CA ARG A 195 -20.35 3.36 -18.54
C ARG A 195 -20.84 4.79 -18.71
N ALA A 196 -21.81 5.18 -17.90
CA ALA A 196 -22.49 6.47 -18.02
C ALA A 196 -21.51 7.63 -17.78
N HIS A 197 -21.54 8.60 -18.70
CA HIS A 197 -20.82 9.89 -18.63
C HIS A 197 -21.80 11.05 -18.37
N SER A 198 -22.97 10.73 -17.85
CA SER A 198 -24.03 11.67 -17.50
C SER A 198 -24.81 11.13 -16.30
N PHE A 199 -25.50 12.02 -15.58
CA PHE A 199 -26.36 11.63 -14.47
C PHE A 199 -27.76 11.35 -15.00
N ASP A 200 -28.09 10.07 -15.16
CA ASP A 200 -29.44 9.64 -15.49
C ASP A 200 -30.42 9.88 -14.31
N ALA A 201 -31.71 9.61 -14.52
CA ALA A 201 -32.73 9.81 -13.49
C ALA A 201 -32.45 9.02 -12.19
N THR A 202 -31.80 7.86 -12.29
CA THR A 202 -31.44 7.03 -11.14
C THR A 202 -30.28 7.65 -10.36
N ALA A 203 -29.24 8.11 -11.06
CA ALA A 203 -28.11 8.82 -10.49
C ALA A 203 -28.57 10.12 -9.80
N VAL A 204 -29.44 10.90 -10.44
CA VAL A 204 -30.03 12.11 -9.87
C VAL A 204 -30.84 11.79 -8.62
N LYS A 205 -31.61 10.69 -8.61
CA LYS A 205 -32.34 10.23 -7.42
C LYS A 205 -31.39 9.89 -6.27
N VAL A 206 -30.30 9.17 -6.53
CA VAL A 206 -29.27 8.86 -5.52
C VAL A 206 -28.66 10.15 -4.96
N LEU A 207 -28.23 11.08 -5.81
CA LEU A 207 -27.63 12.35 -5.41
C LEU A 207 -28.61 13.22 -4.58
N THR A 208 -29.86 13.31 -5.02
CA THR A 208 -30.92 14.05 -4.32
C THR A 208 -31.28 13.38 -2.99
N SER A 209 -31.26 12.05 -2.90
CA SER A 209 -31.49 11.33 -1.63
C SER A 209 -30.39 11.58 -0.60
N ARG A 210 -29.17 11.88 -1.06
CA ARG A 210 -28.04 12.34 -0.23
C ARG A 210 -28.09 13.84 0.07
N GLY A 211 -29.11 14.53 -0.44
CA GLY A 211 -29.40 15.94 -0.23
C GLY A 211 -28.50 16.90 -0.99
N LEU A 212 -27.94 16.47 -2.13
CA LEU A 212 -27.30 17.41 -3.05
C LEU A 212 -28.36 18.29 -3.73
N SER A 213 -28.11 19.59 -3.78
CA SER A 213 -28.91 20.55 -4.56
C SER A 213 -28.70 20.35 -6.08
N PRO A 214 -29.63 20.83 -6.93
CA PRO A 214 -29.44 20.79 -8.39
C PRO A 214 -28.15 21.47 -8.86
N GLU A 215 -27.77 22.58 -8.22
CA GLU A 215 -26.51 23.28 -8.48
C GLU A 215 -25.28 22.40 -8.18
N ASN A 216 -25.28 21.70 -7.05
CA ASN A 216 -24.22 20.78 -6.68
C ASN A 216 -24.17 19.54 -7.57
N ILE A 217 -25.31 19.08 -8.09
CA ILE A 217 -25.38 17.99 -9.08
C ILE A 217 -24.77 18.43 -10.41
N ASN A 218 -25.07 19.66 -10.86
CA ASN A 218 -24.49 20.21 -12.09
C ASN A 218 -22.96 20.34 -11.98
N ASN A 219 -22.46 20.72 -10.79
CA ASN A 219 -21.03 20.85 -10.51
C ASN A 219 -20.36 19.54 -10.04
N PHE A 220 -21.10 18.43 -9.97
CA PHE A 220 -20.63 17.21 -9.29
C PHE A 220 -19.34 16.65 -9.86
N ASN A 221 -19.16 16.67 -11.19
CA ASN A 221 -17.93 16.20 -11.82
C ASN A 221 -16.72 17.02 -11.31
N LYS A 222 -16.81 18.36 -11.35
CA LYS A 222 -15.77 19.26 -10.83
C LYS A 222 -15.45 18.99 -9.35
N ILE A 223 -16.48 18.88 -8.50
CA ILE A 223 -16.32 18.61 -7.06
C ILE A 223 -15.62 17.25 -6.85
N TYR A 224 -16.03 16.22 -7.58
CA TYR A 224 -15.50 14.86 -7.44
C TYR A 224 -14.06 14.76 -7.96
N LYS A 225 -13.74 15.42 -9.07
CA LYS A 225 -12.38 15.54 -9.62
C LYS A 225 -11.46 16.24 -8.62
N ASN A 226 -11.88 17.38 -8.07
CA ASN A 226 -11.12 18.11 -7.05
C ASN A 226 -10.84 17.21 -5.84
N ARG A 227 -11.86 16.49 -5.35
CA ARG A 227 -11.72 15.51 -4.26
C ARG A 227 -10.70 14.41 -4.58
N PHE A 228 -10.73 13.88 -5.80
CA PHE A 228 -9.77 12.87 -6.24
C PHE A 228 -8.34 13.41 -6.25
N LEU A 229 -8.12 14.59 -6.84
CA LEU A 229 -6.81 15.23 -6.92
C LEU A 229 -6.25 15.53 -5.52
N ILE A 230 -7.07 16.11 -4.63
CA ILE A 230 -6.71 16.36 -3.22
C ILE A 230 -6.30 15.06 -2.52
N CYS A 231 -7.01 13.96 -2.72
CA CYS A 231 -6.68 12.66 -2.12
C CYS A 231 -5.43 12.00 -2.70
N SER A 232 -5.14 12.24 -3.99
CA SER A 232 -4.05 11.58 -4.72
C SER A 232 -2.68 12.26 -4.51
N PHE A 233 -2.67 13.55 -4.18
CA PHE A 233 -1.46 14.35 -4.00
C PHE A 233 -0.98 14.31 -2.53
N LYS A 234 -0.10 13.36 -2.18
CA LYS A 234 0.62 13.36 -0.89
C LYS A 234 1.89 14.21 -0.96
N GLU A 235 2.13 14.93 0.13
CA GLU A 235 3.11 16.00 0.38
C GLU A 235 4.58 15.68 0.02
N LYS A 236 5.25 16.61 -0.69
CA LYS A 236 6.72 16.74 -0.73
C LYS A 236 7.15 17.77 0.35
N PRO A 237 8.30 17.61 1.03
CA PRO A 237 8.76 18.59 2.03
C PRO A 237 9.15 19.92 1.38
N PRO A 238 8.92 21.07 2.04
CA PRO A 238 9.29 22.39 1.52
C PRO A 238 10.80 22.62 1.65
N GLY A 239 11.48 22.87 0.51
CA GLY A 239 12.92 23.18 0.51
C GLY A 239 13.66 23.14 -0.83
N SER A 240 12.99 22.91 -1.97
CA SER A 240 13.66 22.99 -3.28
C SER A 240 13.26 24.28 -4.00
N HIS A 241 13.99 25.36 -3.74
CA HIS A 241 13.93 26.56 -4.58
C HIS A 241 14.64 26.31 -5.91
N CYS A 242 13.99 26.75 -6.98
CA CYS A 242 14.45 26.68 -8.36
C CYS A 242 15.81 27.37 -8.55
N MET A 243 16.76 26.65 -9.14
CA MET A 243 17.78 27.25 -10.01
C MET A 243 17.68 26.66 -11.41
N ALA A 244 17.77 27.55 -12.39
CA ALA A 244 17.50 27.35 -13.80
C ALA A 244 18.33 26.21 -14.41
N LYS A 245 17.68 25.33 -15.17
CA LYS A 245 18.34 24.36 -16.04
C LYS A 245 18.62 25.02 -17.38
N THR A 246 19.88 25.38 -17.63
CA THR A 246 20.42 25.46 -18.98
C THR A 246 20.48 24.04 -19.56
N ALA A 247 19.98 23.89 -20.78
CA ALA A 247 19.80 22.60 -21.44
C ALA A 247 21.13 21.96 -21.88
N SER A 248 21.29 20.67 -21.57
CA SER A 248 22.18 19.73 -22.25
C SER A 248 21.43 18.41 -22.44
N PRO A 249 21.66 17.64 -23.52
CA PRO A 249 20.79 16.54 -23.91
C PRO A 249 21.18 15.22 -23.24
N GLY A 250 20.15 14.51 -22.77
CA GLY A 250 20.11 13.05 -22.66
C GLY A 250 20.76 12.43 -21.41
N THR A 251 19.93 12.05 -20.44
CA THR A 251 20.13 10.84 -19.62
C THR A 251 18.82 10.51 -18.91
N ASP A 252 18.41 9.25 -19.07
CA ASP A 252 17.14 8.70 -18.59
C ASP A 252 17.00 8.68 -17.07
N ALA A 253 15.74 8.67 -16.66
CA ALA A 253 15.21 8.72 -15.31
C ALA A 253 15.85 7.74 -14.32
N LEU A 254 16.21 8.24 -13.13
CA LEU A 254 16.37 7.43 -11.93
C LEU A 254 15.07 7.53 -11.11
N GLU A 255 14.30 6.44 -11.09
CA GLU A 255 13.10 6.30 -10.27
C GLU A 255 13.42 6.40 -8.76
N SER A 256 12.56 7.07 -8.01
CA SER A 256 12.57 7.10 -6.54
C SER A 256 12.14 5.74 -5.96
N PRO A 257 12.56 5.37 -4.73
CA PRO A 257 12.25 4.05 -4.18
C PRO A 257 10.76 3.88 -3.93
N LYS A 258 10.17 2.82 -4.48
CA LYS A 258 8.84 2.33 -4.13
C LYS A 258 8.94 1.39 -2.92
N PRO A 259 7.94 1.36 -2.04
CA PRO A 259 7.93 0.47 -0.87
C PRO A 259 7.98 -1.01 -1.29
N ALA A 260 8.64 -1.83 -0.47
CA ALA A 260 9.02 -3.24 -0.69
C ALA A 260 7.90 -4.27 -0.97
N ASN A 261 6.67 -3.85 -1.28
CA ASN A 261 5.53 -4.74 -1.52
C ASN A 261 4.68 -4.42 -2.77
N GLU A 262 5.17 -3.54 -3.66
CA GLU A 262 4.64 -3.49 -5.03
C GLU A 262 5.26 -4.61 -5.88
N SER A 263 4.44 -5.27 -6.69
CA SER A 263 4.91 -6.35 -7.57
C SER A 263 5.74 -5.74 -8.69
N ASP A 264 7.06 -5.73 -8.54
CA ASP A 264 7.98 -5.20 -9.56
C ASP A 264 7.88 -6.05 -10.84
N PRO A 265 7.47 -5.48 -11.99
CA PRO A 265 7.43 -6.21 -13.25
C PRO A 265 8.81 -6.65 -13.74
N ASN A 266 9.89 -6.15 -13.13
CA ASN A 266 11.27 -6.54 -13.41
C ASN A 266 11.83 -7.58 -12.42
N GLU A 267 11.06 -8.03 -11.41
CA GLU A 267 11.48 -9.11 -10.50
C GLU A 267 11.15 -10.48 -11.09
N ILE A 268 12.05 -11.46 -10.90
CA ILE A 268 11.81 -12.85 -11.32
C ILE A 268 10.86 -13.54 -10.33
N CYS A 269 9.81 -14.16 -10.86
CA CYS A 269 8.79 -14.86 -10.09
C CYS A 269 9.36 -16.11 -9.40
N LEU A 270 9.58 -16.00 -8.10
CA LEU A 270 10.09 -17.10 -7.27
C LEU A 270 9.20 -18.36 -7.33
N PHE A 271 7.87 -18.18 -7.38
CA PHE A 271 6.91 -19.29 -7.52
C PHE A 271 7.01 -19.96 -8.90
N PHE A 272 7.37 -19.23 -9.94
CA PHE A 272 7.57 -19.81 -11.27
C PHE A 272 8.80 -20.71 -11.30
N ILE A 273 9.94 -20.24 -10.75
CA ILE A 273 11.16 -21.05 -10.64
C ILE A 273 10.88 -22.34 -9.85
N ARG A 274 10.03 -22.27 -8.82
CA ARG A 274 9.59 -23.41 -8.01
C ARG A 274 8.40 -24.19 -8.61
N ARG A 275 8.04 -23.96 -9.87
CA ARG A 275 6.97 -24.67 -10.60
C ARG A 275 5.58 -24.60 -9.95
N SER A 276 5.31 -23.54 -9.19
CA SER A 276 4.09 -23.34 -8.39
C SER A 276 3.37 -22.02 -8.68
N CYS A 277 3.75 -21.29 -9.73
CA CYS A 277 3.06 -20.05 -10.08
C CYS A 277 1.66 -20.33 -10.67
N SER A 278 0.62 -19.99 -9.91
CA SER A 278 -0.79 -20.13 -10.33
C SER A 278 -1.23 -19.11 -11.39
N PHE A 279 -0.53 -17.98 -11.49
CA PHE A 279 -0.90 -16.87 -12.39
C PHE A 279 -0.53 -17.11 -13.87
N LYS A 280 0.35 -18.08 -14.16
CA LYS A 280 0.79 -18.40 -15.54
C LYS A 280 1.14 -17.12 -16.32
N GLU A 281 0.63 -16.96 -17.54
CA GLU A 281 0.86 -15.79 -18.40
C GLU A 281 0.31 -14.46 -17.85
N LYS A 282 -0.50 -14.48 -16.78
CA LYS A 282 -1.03 -13.28 -16.11
C LYS A 282 -0.15 -12.81 -14.96
N CYS A 283 0.96 -13.50 -14.69
CA CYS A 283 1.88 -13.09 -13.65
C CYS A 283 2.54 -11.76 -14.03
N VAL A 284 2.48 -10.78 -13.14
CA VAL A 284 3.12 -9.48 -13.33
C VAL A 284 4.65 -9.55 -13.26
N ARG A 285 5.20 -10.59 -12.63
CA ARG A 285 6.64 -10.83 -12.49
C ARG A 285 7.18 -11.64 -13.66
N VAL A 286 8.49 -11.54 -13.91
CA VAL A 286 9.15 -12.26 -14.99
C VAL A 286 9.21 -13.75 -14.71
N HIS A 287 8.70 -14.55 -15.64
CA HIS A 287 8.85 -16.00 -15.62
C HIS A 287 10.19 -16.37 -16.27
N TYR A 288 11.15 -16.81 -15.46
CA TYR A 288 12.46 -17.26 -15.89
C TYR A 288 12.93 -18.42 -15.02
N ASN A 289 13.75 -19.32 -15.55
CA ASN A 289 14.15 -20.57 -14.92
C ASN A 289 15.35 -20.46 -13.96
N LEU A 290 16.03 -19.31 -13.94
CA LEU A 290 17.15 -19.02 -13.05
C LEU A 290 16.83 -17.83 -12.13
N PRO A 291 17.49 -17.71 -10.95
CA PRO A 291 17.25 -16.60 -10.02
C PRO A 291 17.83 -15.25 -10.50
N TYR A 292 18.47 -15.24 -11.67
CA TYR A 292 18.99 -14.07 -12.35
C TYR A 292 18.70 -14.16 -13.85
N ARG A 293 18.57 -13.01 -14.50
CA ARG A 293 18.42 -12.91 -15.96
C ARG A 293 19.14 -11.67 -16.47
N TRP A 294 20.05 -11.84 -17.42
CA TRP A 294 20.79 -10.74 -18.02
C TRP A 294 20.24 -10.41 -19.39
N GLN A 295 19.97 -9.12 -19.62
CA GLN A 295 19.41 -8.64 -20.87
C GLN A 295 20.13 -7.41 -21.38
N VAL A 296 20.30 -7.31 -22.69
CA VAL A 296 20.83 -6.15 -23.39
C VAL A 296 19.72 -5.48 -24.20
N LEU A 297 19.67 -4.16 -24.16
CA LEU A 297 18.73 -3.37 -24.94
C LEU A 297 19.17 -3.37 -26.40
N ASN A 298 18.26 -3.71 -27.31
CA ASN A 298 18.56 -3.65 -28.75
C ASN A 298 18.87 -2.22 -29.21
N LYS A 299 19.55 -2.08 -30.37
CA LYS A 299 19.98 -0.79 -30.93
C LYS A 299 18.84 0.22 -31.11
N ASN A 300 17.60 -0.24 -31.27
CA ASN A 300 16.42 0.59 -31.46
C ASN A 300 15.82 1.10 -30.14
N GLY A 301 16.39 0.74 -28.97
CA GLY A 301 15.97 1.22 -27.65
C GLY A 301 14.66 0.62 -27.10
N GLN A 302 14.02 -0.30 -27.83
CA GLN A 302 12.64 -0.73 -27.53
C GLN A 302 12.49 -2.14 -26.95
N ILE A 303 13.48 -3.02 -27.14
CA ILE A 303 13.34 -4.45 -26.81
C ILE A 303 14.57 -4.94 -26.05
N TRP A 304 14.33 -5.56 -24.89
CA TRP A 304 15.34 -6.27 -24.10
C TRP A 304 15.51 -7.69 -24.63
N LYS A 305 16.75 -8.08 -24.95
CA LYS A 305 17.11 -9.41 -25.42
C LYS A 305 18.03 -10.10 -24.42
N ASP A 306 17.81 -11.38 -24.16
CA ASP A 306 18.68 -12.15 -23.25
C ASP A 306 20.10 -12.27 -23.81
N LEU A 307 21.09 -12.11 -22.93
CA LEU A 307 22.49 -12.39 -23.26
C LEU A 307 22.70 -13.91 -23.36
N PRO A 308 23.37 -14.41 -24.42
CA PRO A 308 23.53 -15.84 -24.66
C PRO A 308 24.39 -16.55 -23.61
N ASN A 309 25.32 -15.83 -22.99
CA ASN A 309 26.25 -16.28 -21.95
C ASN A 309 25.82 -15.79 -20.54
N GLY A 310 24.51 -15.75 -20.27
CA GLY A 310 23.96 -15.13 -19.05
C GLY A 310 24.47 -15.73 -17.74
N GLU A 311 24.81 -17.02 -17.70
CA GLU A 311 25.38 -17.67 -16.51
C GLU A 311 26.86 -17.31 -16.31
N GLU A 312 27.67 -17.22 -17.38
CA GLU A 312 29.05 -16.73 -17.27
C GLU A 312 29.09 -15.25 -16.86
N VAL A 313 28.17 -14.43 -17.39
CA VAL A 313 28.02 -13.02 -17.02
C VAL A 313 27.65 -12.91 -15.54
N GLU A 314 26.69 -13.71 -15.06
CA GLU A 314 26.33 -13.74 -13.65
C GLU A 314 27.51 -14.15 -12.77
N ARG A 315 28.21 -15.23 -13.12
CA ARG A 315 29.37 -15.72 -12.37
C ARG A 315 30.45 -14.65 -12.26
N ALA A 316 30.72 -13.95 -13.35
CA ALA A 316 31.67 -12.85 -13.37
C ALA A 316 31.19 -11.67 -12.53
N PHE A 317 29.90 -11.31 -12.61
CA PHE A 317 29.31 -10.22 -11.82
C PHE A 317 29.38 -10.49 -10.31
N CYS A 318 29.09 -11.73 -9.88
CA CYS A 318 29.12 -12.13 -8.48
C CYS A 318 30.49 -11.92 -7.81
N ASN A 319 31.57 -11.93 -8.58
CA ASN A 319 32.91 -11.65 -8.06
C ASN A 319 33.15 -10.13 -7.97
N PRO A 320 33.36 -9.56 -6.77
CA PRO A 320 33.56 -8.12 -6.61
C PRO A 320 34.85 -7.62 -7.27
N SER A 321 35.82 -8.46 -7.60
CA SER A 321 37.05 -8.06 -8.31
C SER A 321 36.84 -7.83 -9.80
N ASN A 322 35.73 -8.27 -10.38
CA ASN A 322 35.48 -8.14 -11.81
C ASN A 322 34.70 -6.85 -12.12
N ASP A 323 35.20 -6.10 -13.09
CA ASP A 323 34.52 -4.93 -13.66
C ASP A 323 33.80 -5.27 -14.97
N VAL A 324 34.17 -6.39 -15.60
CA VAL A 324 33.63 -6.82 -16.90
C VAL A 324 33.35 -8.32 -16.94
N SER A 325 32.44 -8.74 -17.81
CA SER A 325 32.16 -10.16 -18.09
C SER A 325 33.14 -10.75 -19.11
N PRO A 326 33.37 -12.09 -19.09
CA PRO A 326 34.05 -12.78 -20.17
C PRO A 326 33.14 -12.96 -21.40
N GLY A 327 33.73 -13.29 -22.55
CA GLY A 327 33.01 -13.66 -23.77
C GLY A 327 32.91 -12.55 -24.82
N PRO A 328 32.21 -12.80 -25.94
CA PRO A 328 32.16 -11.89 -27.08
C PRO A 328 31.29 -10.65 -26.84
N GLU A 329 30.23 -10.78 -26.04
CA GLU A 329 29.39 -9.67 -25.61
C GLU A 329 29.82 -9.23 -24.19
N ILE A 330 30.92 -8.47 -24.12
CA ILE A 330 31.49 -7.99 -22.85
C ILE A 330 30.54 -6.99 -22.20
N VAL A 331 30.01 -7.35 -21.03
CA VAL A 331 29.24 -6.47 -20.15
C VAL A 331 30.20 -5.74 -19.23
N ASN A 332 30.14 -4.41 -19.21
CA ASN A 332 30.76 -3.59 -18.17
C ASN A 332 29.78 -3.48 -16.99
N PHE A 333 30.20 -3.96 -15.83
CA PHE A 333 29.38 -4.02 -14.61
C PHE A 333 29.29 -2.69 -13.86
N ILE A 334 30.16 -1.73 -14.17
CA ILE A 334 30.16 -0.39 -13.57
C ILE A 334 29.17 0.50 -14.32
N SER A 335 29.30 0.57 -15.65
CA SER A 335 28.40 1.37 -16.49
C SER A 335 27.09 0.66 -16.85
N MET A 336 26.99 -0.65 -16.59
CA MET A 336 25.87 -1.51 -17.01
C MET A 336 25.61 -1.42 -18.52
N THR A 337 26.67 -1.63 -19.32
CA THR A 337 26.60 -1.56 -20.80
C THR A 337 27.36 -2.69 -21.50
N CYS A 338 26.91 -3.07 -22.70
CA CYS A 338 27.59 -4.03 -23.59
C CYS A 338 27.67 -3.47 -25.02
N GLY A 339 28.87 -3.12 -25.48
CA GLY A 339 29.07 -2.50 -26.80
C GLY A 339 28.27 -1.20 -26.97
N GLY A 340 28.23 -0.35 -25.93
CA GLY A 340 27.48 0.90 -25.89
C GLY A 340 25.97 0.77 -25.66
N ARG A 341 25.42 -0.45 -25.63
CA ARG A 341 24.00 -0.72 -25.35
C ARG A 341 23.77 -0.89 -23.85
N GLN A 342 22.63 -0.43 -23.35
CA GLN A 342 22.25 -0.65 -21.94
C GLN A 342 22.06 -2.14 -21.63
N VAL A 343 22.48 -2.54 -20.44
CA VAL A 343 22.33 -3.89 -19.90
C VAL A 343 21.56 -3.82 -18.59
N ARG A 344 20.70 -4.80 -18.32
CA ARG A 344 20.03 -4.96 -17.03
C ARG A 344 20.15 -6.38 -16.51
N ARG A 345 20.20 -6.50 -15.18
CA ARG A 345 20.11 -7.76 -14.45
C ARG A 345 18.78 -7.80 -13.71
N LEU A 346 17.94 -8.77 -14.02
CA LEU A 346 16.76 -9.10 -13.24
C LEU A 346 17.13 -10.13 -12.18
N SER A 347 16.47 -10.10 -11.03
CA SER A 347 16.73 -11.05 -9.95
C SER A 347 15.45 -11.52 -9.29
N THR A 348 15.53 -12.64 -8.58
CA THR A 348 14.53 -12.95 -7.56
C THR A 348 14.63 -11.96 -6.40
N VAL A 349 13.58 -11.92 -5.58
CA VAL A 349 13.53 -11.08 -4.38
C VAL A 349 14.73 -11.32 -3.46
N SER A 350 15.18 -10.27 -2.75
CA SER A 350 16.31 -10.33 -1.80
C SER A 350 16.04 -11.32 -0.66
N SER A 351 17.05 -12.11 -0.29
CA SER A 351 16.94 -13.14 0.76
C SER A 351 16.56 -12.58 2.12
N VAL A 352 16.89 -11.32 2.42
CA VAL A 352 16.55 -10.70 3.72
C VAL A 352 15.07 -10.32 3.84
N THR A 353 14.36 -10.27 2.71
CA THR A 353 12.93 -9.91 2.66
C THR A 353 12.00 -11.13 2.71
N LYS A 354 12.59 -12.33 2.77
CA LYS A 354 11.88 -13.61 2.81
C LYS A 354 12.46 -14.51 3.90
N PRO A 355 11.66 -15.44 4.43
CA PRO A 355 12.16 -16.45 5.35
C PRO A 355 13.27 -17.32 4.74
N PRO A 356 14.21 -17.87 5.54
CA PRO A 356 15.32 -18.71 5.05
C PRO A 356 14.90 -19.95 4.26
N ASN A 357 13.69 -20.47 4.50
CA ASN A 357 13.15 -21.61 3.74
C ASN A 357 12.69 -21.21 2.32
N PHE A 358 12.76 -19.92 1.96
CA PHE A 358 12.55 -19.50 0.60
C PHE A 358 13.82 -19.74 -0.21
N ILE A 359 13.99 -20.94 -0.76
CA ILE A 359 15.09 -21.24 -1.67
C ILE A 359 15.07 -20.35 -2.91
N LEU A 360 16.25 -20.10 -3.49
CA LEU A 360 16.43 -19.35 -4.74
C LEU A 360 16.07 -17.85 -4.66
N THR A 361 15.94 -17.29 -3.46
CA THR A 361 16.03 -15.84 -3.25
C THR A 361 17.46 -15.36 -3.53
N THR A 362 17.61 -14.11 -3.97
CA THR A 362 18.95 -13.56 -4.23
C THR A 362 19.60 -13.14 -2.92
N GLU A 363 20.67 -13.82 -2.53
CA GLU A 363 21.51 -13.45 -1.39
C GLU A 363 22.49 -12.37 -1.83
N TRP A 364 22.33 -11.16 -1.30
CA TRP A 364 23.20 -10.03 -1.60
C TRP A 364 24.28 -9.87 -0.54
N LEU A 365 25.53 -9.81 -1.01
CA LEU A 365 26.73 -9.67 -0.21
C LEU A 365 27.32 -8.27 -0.43
N TRP A 366 27.86 -7.71 0.63
CA TRP A 366 28.44 -6.37 0.64
C TRP A 366 29.94 -6.48 0.89
N TYR A 367 30.72 -5.79 0.06
CA TYR A 367 32.17 -5.80 0.10
C TYR A 367 32.71 -4.38 0.21
N TRP A 368 33.86 -4.23 0.85
CA TRP A 368 34.67 -3.01 0.82
C TRP A 368 36.08 -3.33 0.35
N LYS A 369 36.71 -2.37 -0.33
CA LYS A 369 38.08 -2.53 -0.82
C LYS A 369 39.07 -2.17 0.28
N ASN A 370 39.94 -3.13 0.63
CA ASN A 370 40.93 -2.95 1.69
C ASN A 370 42.19 -2.21 1.19
N ASN A 371 43.14 -1.95 2.10
CA ASN A 371 44.38 -1.24 1.76
C ASN A 371 45.32 -2.03 0.83
N LYS A 372 45.08 -3.34 0.66
CA LYS A 372 45.81 -4.20 -0.28
C LYS A 372 45.10 -4.31 -1.63
N GLU A 373 44.08 -3.47 -1.88
CA GLU A 373 43.23 -3.50 -3.08
C GLU A 373 42.36 -4.77 -3.21
N GLU A 374 42.20 -5.54 -2.12
CA GLU A 374 41.38 -6.76 -2.09
C GLU A 374 39.98 -6.45 -1.56
N TRP A 375 38.99 -7.19 -2.06
CA TRP A 375 37.60 -7.06 -1.60
C TRP A 375 37.35 -7.92 -0.37
N THR A 376 36.94 -7.29 0.72
CA THR A 376 36.59 -7.97 1.98
C THR A 376 35.10 -7.87 2.22
N GLU A 377 34.45 -8.99 2.55
CA GLU A 377 33.03 -9.01 2.88
C GLU A 377 32.78 -8.36 4.26
N TYR A 378 31.74 -7.54 4.37
CA TYR A 378 31.30 -6.99 5.65
C TYR A 378 30.87 -8.10 6.61
N GLY A 379 31.52 -8.15 7.78
CA GLY A 379 31.29 -9.16 8.82
C GLY A 379 32.25 -10.36 8.80
N LEU A 380 33.15 -10.47 7.80
CA LEU A 380 34.11 -11.58 7.66
C LEU A 380 35.58 -11.13 7.60
N GLY A 381 35.92 -9.96 8.13
CA GLY A 381 37.28 -9.43 8.08
C GLY A 381 38.33 -10.28 8.83
N GLU A 382 39.55 -10.32 8.30
CA GLU A 382 40.70 -11.12 8.81
C GLU A 382 41.17 -10.74 10.22
N ASP A 383 40.78 -9.57 10.72
CA ASP A 383 41.23 -9.03 12.00
C ASP A 383 40.07 -9.00 13.00
N ALA A 384 40.03 -9.97 13.92
CA ALA A 384 38.95 -10.13 14.90
C ALA A 384 38.76 -8.90 15.83
N GLN A 385 39.75 -8.01 15.89
CA GLN A 385 39.73 -6.76 16.65
C GLN A 385 39.16 -5.56 15.87
N LEU A 386 38.96 -5.69 14.55
CA LEU A 386 38.39 -4.66 13.65
C LEU A 386 37.09 -5.10 12.97
N SER A 387 36.57 -6.28 13.32
CA SER A 387 35.29 -6.77 12.81
C SER A 387 34.19 -5.76 13.12
N THR A 388 33.68 -5.10 12.08
CA THR A 388 32.51 -4.25 12.19
C THR A 388 31.32 -5.11 12.59
N PRO A 389 30.46 -4.69 13.55
CA PRO A 389 29.24 -5.43 13.88
C PRO A 389 28.24 -5.51 12.71
N LEU A 390 28.48 -4.75 11.63
CA LEU A 390 27.69 -4.78 10.42
C LEU A 390 28.11 -5.93 9.50
N THR A 391 27.17 -6.84 9.31
CA THR A 391 27.25 -7.95 8.35
C THR A 391 26.62 -7.57 7.00
N SER A 392 26.96 -8.29 5.93
CA SER A 392 26.26 -8.21 4.64
C SER A 392 24.74 -8.24 4.78
N GLN A 393 24.21 -9.11 5.64
CA GLN A 393 22.77 -9.23 5.91
C GLN A 393 22.20 -7.95 6.56
N THR A 394 22.93 -7.32 7.47
CA THR A 394 22.49 -6.08 8.14
C THR A 394 22.47 -4.92 7.14
N LEU A 395 23.51 -4.78 6.32
CA LEU A 395 23.58 -3.75 5.28
C LEU A 395 22.49 -3.93 4.22
N GLU A 396 22.23 -5.17 3.81
CA GLU A 396 21.18 -5.48 2.85
C GLU A 396 19.78 -5.14 3.41
N ASN A 397 19.50 -5.41 4.69
CA ASN A 397 18.25 -4.99 5.31
C ASN A 397 18.06 -3.46 5.28
N ILE A 398 19.11 -2.71 5.56
CA ILE A 398 19.06 -1.23 5.54
C ILE A 398 18.87 -0.73 4.10
N TYR A 399 19.63 -1.29 3.14
CA TYR A 399 19.51 -0.93 1.73
C TYR A 399 18.12 -1.19 1.16
N GLN A 400 17.48 -2.31 1.52
CA GLN A 400 16.11 -2.61 1.13
C GLN A 400 15.09 -1.62 1.72
N SER A 401 15.40 -1.02 2.87
CA SER A 401 14.52 -0.04 3.51
C SER A 401 14.65 1.37 2.88
N ASP A 402 15.87 1.80 2.59
CA ASP A 402 16.17 3.07 1.94
C ASP A 402 17.57 3.03 1.28
N PRO A 403 17.64 2.88 -0.06
CA PRO A 403 18.90 2.87 -0.83
C PRO A 403 19.69 4.18 -0.81
N GLN A 404 19.10 5.28 -0.33
CA GLN A 404 19.76 6.59 -0.21
C GLN A 404 20.32 6.83 1.20
N THR A 405 20.18 5.86 2.11
CA THR A 405 20.66 5.99 3.49
C THR A 405 22.17 6.16 3.56
N GLU A 406 22.60 7.08 4.43
CA GLU A 406 23.98 7.19 4.89
C GLU A 406 24.10 6.52 6.26
N ILE A 407 25.02 5.56 6.41
CA ILE A 407 25.13 4.76 7.63
C ILE A 407 26.43 5.09 8.37
N PRO A 408 26.36 5.59 9.62
CA PRO A 408 27.55 5.71 10.46
C PRO A 408 27.98 4.33 10.96
N VAL A 409 29.24 3.99 10.78
CA VAL A 409 29.84 2.71 11.14
C VAL A 409 31.08 2.97 11.98
N SER A 410 31.12 2.43 13.21
CA SER A 410 32.30 2.52 14.06
C SER A 410 33.00 1.16 14.10
N SER A 411 34.30 1.14 13.84
CA SER A 411 35.17 -0.04 14.01
C SER A 411 36.41 0.39 14.79
N GLY A 412 36.54 -0.11 16.02
CA GLY A 412 37.61 0.27 16.94
C GLY A 412 37.70 1.79 17.13
N SER A 413 38.86 2.37 16.85
CA SER A 413 39.14 3.81 16.93
C SER A 413 38.70 4.62 15.70
N HIS A 414 38.10 3.97 14.69
CA HIS A 414 37.76 4.60 13.42
C HIS A 414 36.24 4.71 13.24
N THR A 415 35.77 5.90 12.89
CA THR A 415 34.39 6.13 12.48
C THR A 415 34.32 6.37 10.98
N TYR A 416 33.48 5.59 10.32
CA TYR A 416 33.20 5.65 8.89
C TYR A 416 31.76 6.07 8.64
N MET A 417 31.50 6.66 7.48
CA MET A 417 30.17 6.85 6.91
C MET A 417 30.08 6.08 5.60
N LEU A 418 29.05 5.26 5.45
CA LEU A 418 28.77 4.50 4.24
C LEU A 418 27.75 5.25 3.39
N TYR A 419 28.08 5.49 2.13
CA TYR A 419 27.24 6.16 1.15
C TYR A 419 26.77 5.13 0.11
N PHE A 420 25.54 4.62 0.29
CA PHE A 420 24.99 3.58 -0.60
C PHE A 420 24.81 4.03 -2.04
N LYS A 421 24.35 5.27 -2.25
CA LYS A 421 24.13 5.83 -3.59
C LYS A 421 25.41 5.82 -4.43
N ASP A 422 26.51 6.25 -3.81
CA ASP A 422 27.78 6.45 -4.49
C ASP A 422 28.73 5.26 -4.33
N MET A 423 28.33 4.23 -3.58
CA MET A 423 29.06 2.98 -3.36
C MET A 423 30.48 3.19 -2.79
N TYR A 424 30.60 3.99 -1.72
CA TYR A 424 31.86 4.14 -0.97
C TYR A 424 31.65 4.29 0.54
N GLN A 425 32.68 3.97 1.33
CA GLN A 425 32.79 4.35 2.74
C GLN A 425 33.83 5.47 2.89
N GLN A 426 33.62 6.38 3.82
CA GLN A 426 34.55 7.45 4.14
C GLN A 426 34.90 7.47 5.62
N ASN A 427 36.19 7.51 5.94
CA ASN A 427 36.63 7.75 7.31
C ASN A 427 36.38 9.22 7.66
N ILE A 428 35.66 9.48 8.74
CA ILE A 428 35.27 10.86 9.11
C ILE A 428 36.46 11.68 9.64
N LEU A 429 37.42 11.04 10.30
CA LEU A 429 38.60 11.73 10.85
C LEU A 429 39.63 12.04 9.76
N TYR A 430 39.97 11.05 8.94
CA TYR A 430 41.04 11.16 7.94
C TYR A 430 40.54 11.53 6.54
N GLN A 431 39.22 11.61 6.34
CA GLN A 431 38.56 11.90 5.05
C GLN A 431 38.90 10.91 3.92
N THR A 432 39.55 9.78 4.23
CA THR A 432 39.90 8.75 3.25
C THR A 432 38.66 7.99 2.78
N LYS A 433 38.56 7.71 1.48
CA LYS A 433 37.45 6.97 0.86
C LYS A 433 37.90 5.59 0.42
N ARG A 434 37.03 4.58 0.59
CA ARG A 434 37.21 3.22 0.06
C ARG A 434 35.96 2.80 -0.69
N GLU A 435 36.13 2.14 -1.81
CA GLU A 435 35.01 1.64 -2.61
C GLU A 435 34.23 0.55 -1.87
N ILE A 436 32.93 0.49 -2.13
CA ILE A 436 32.01 -0.55 -1.69
C ILE A 436 31.41 -1.22 -2.92
N ARG A 437 31.14 -2.52 -2.85
CA ARG A 437 30.39 -3.24 -3.89
C ARG A 437 29.31 -4.10 -3.27
N ARG A 438 28.14 -4.07 -3.89
CA ARG A 438 27.02 -4.99 -3.63
C ARG A 438 26.98 -6.04 -4.74
N ARG A 439 27.20 -7.31 -4.40
CA ARG A 439 27.21 -8.44 -5.36
C ARG A 439 26.38 -9.62 -4.85
N PRO A 440 25.65 -10.35 -5.71
CA PRO A 440 24.90 -11.52 -5.29
C PRO A 440 25.83 -12.72 -5.10
N ARG A 441 25.45 -13.67 -4.22
CA ARG A 441 26.07 -14.99 -4.20
C ARG A 441 25.70 -15.74 -5.48
N PHE A 442 26.71 -16.27 -6.19
CA PHE A 442 26.49 -17.05 -7.40
C PHE A 442 25.75 -18.36 -7.09
N VAL A 443 24.78 -18.71 -7.94
CA VAL A 443 24.04 -19.98 -7.89
C VAL A 443 23.99 -20.54 -9.30
N SER A 444 24.61 -21.68 -9.57
CA SER A 444 24.62 -22.25 -10.93
C SER A 444 23.27 -22.84 -11.34
N ALA A 445 23.02 -23.03 -12.64
CA ALA A 445 21.83 -23.73 -13.13
C ALA A 445 21.69 -25.14 -12.54
N LEU A 446 22.82 -25.85 -12.37
CA LEU A 446 22.88 -27.17 -11.73
C LEU A 446 22.49 -27.12 -10.24
N GLU A 447 22.94 -26.08 -9.53
CA GLU A 447 22.59 -25.88 -8.12
C GLU A 447 21.11 -25.53 -7.95
N VAL A 448 20.55 -24.73 -8.87
CA VAL A 448 19.10 -24.47 -8.92
C VAL A 448 18.33 -25.79 -9.05
N GLU A 449 18.71 -26.65 -10.00
CA GLU A 449 18.06 -27.95 -10.15
C GLU A 449 18.23 -28.85 -8.93
N SER A 450 19.41 -28.87 -8.32
CA SER A 450 19.70 -29.62 -7.10
C SER A 450 18.83 -29.15 -5.94
N LYS A 451 18.70 -27.84 -5.72
CA LYS A 451 17.82 -27.24 -4.70
C LYS A 451 16.35 -27.57 -4.95
N LEU A 452 15.92 -27.64 -6.22
CA LEU A 452 14.55 -28.04 -6.58
C LEU A 452 14.30 -29.54 -6.40
N LYS A 453 15.33 -30.39 -6.51
CA LYS A 453 15.26 -31.86 -6.36
C LYS A 453 15.48 -32.34 -4.90
N GLY A 454 16.28 -31.61 -4.12
CA GLY A 454 16.85 -32.05 -2.83
C GLY A 454 16.04 -31.71 -1.56
N GLU A 455 14.88 -31.06 -1.65
CA GLU A 455 14.07 -30.70 -0.46
C GLU A 455 13.36 -31.88 0.23
N THR A 456 13.65 -33.13 -0.13
CA THR A 456 13.29 -34.31 0.69
C THR A 456 14.25 -34.57 1.86
N SER A 457 15.42 -33.92 1.95
CA SER A 457 16.35 -34.18 3.07
C SER A 457 17.34 -33.03 3.39
N SER A 458 17.11 -32.40 4.55
CA SER A 458 17.99 -31.46 5.32
C SER A 458 18.10 -29.99 4.82
N SER A 459 18.16 -28.93 5.64
CA SER A 459 17.93 -28.72 7.07
C SER A 459 17.66 -27.22 7.34
N SER A 460 16.54 -26.92 7.98
CA SER A 460 16.41 -25.96 9.09
C SER A 460 15.12 -26.38 9.78
N SER A 461 15.28 -27.08 10.91
CA SER A 461 14.18 -27.67 11.64
C SER A 461 13.39 -26.58 12.37
N VAL A 462 12.53 -25.87 11.65
CA VAL A 462 11.28 -25.42 12.28
C VAL A 462 10.48 -26.70 12.49
N ALA A 463 10.44 -27.18 13.73
CA ALA A 463 9.58 -28.28 14.10
C ALA A 463 8.14 -27.90 13.73
N VAL A 464 7.55 -28.63 12.78
CA VAL A 464 6.10 -28.60 12.63
C VAL A 464 5.48 -29.02 13.97
N PRO A 465 4.32 -28.47 14.35
CA PRO A 465 3.74 -28.77 15.65
C PRO A 465 3.59 -30.27 15.88
N ALA A 466 3.86 -30.73 17.11
CA ALA A 466 3.90 -32.16 17.43
C ALA A 466 2.57 -32.89 17.13
N HIS A 467 1.46 -32.15 17.10
CA HIS A 467 0.11 -32.64 16.79
C HIS A 467 -0.18 -32.77 15.28
N TRP A 468 0.72 -32.33 14.39
CA TRP A 468 0.55 -32.48 12.94
C TRP A 468 0.76 -33.93 12.49
N ASP A 469 -0.03 -34.37 11.51
CA ASP A 469 0.20 -35.63 10.81
C ASP A 469 1.48 -35.52 9.97
N ARG A 470 2.57 -36.10 10.48
CA ARG A 470 3.90 -36.10 9.86
C ARG A 470 3.95 -36.92 8.55
N GLY A 471 3.04 -37.88 8.37
CA GLY A 471 2.98 -38.73 7.18
C GLY A 471 2.32 -38.07 5.97
N ALA A 472 1.76 -36.86 6.16
CA ALA A 472 0.91 -36.21 5.20
C ALA A 472 1.33 -34.78 4.83
N LEU A 473 2.63 -34.47 4.94
CA LEU A 473 3.19 -33.16 4.62
C LEU A 473 3.68 -33.13 3.16
N PRO A 474 2.91 -32.59 2.20
CA PRO A 474 3.44 -32.28 0.88
C PRO A 474 4.49 -31.15 1.00
N SER A 475 5.55 -31.23 0.19
CA SER A 475 6.68 -30.28 0.22
C SER A 475 6.29 -28.85 -0.18
N PHE A 476 5.28 -28.67 -1.04
CA PHE A 476 4.86 -27.37 -1.59
C PHE A 476 3.34 -27.18 -1.70
N SER A 477 2.55 -27.93 -0.92
CA SER A 477 1.10 -27.81 -0.92
C SER A 477 0.56 -27.83 0.51
N TYR A 478 -0.76 -27.84 0.63
CA TYR A 478 -1.46 -27.98 1.90
C TYR A 478 -2.26 -29.27 1.93
N LYS A 479 -2.60 -29.74 3.13
CA LYS A 479 -3.57 -30.80 3.33
C LYS A 479 -4.54 -30.39 4.42
N LEU A 480 -5.83 -30.58 4.18
CA LEU A 480 -6.87 -30.45 5.19
C LEU A 480 -7.00 -31.78 5.93
N ILE A 481 -6.86 -31.73 7.26
CA ILE A 481 -6.99 -32.89 8.14
C ILE A 481 -8.29 -32.71 8.94
N PRO A 482 -9.31 -33.54 8.71
CA PRO A 482 -10.52 -33.52 9.53
C PRO A 482 -10.16 -33.84 10.99
N LEU A 483 -10.60 -32.98 11.91
CA LEU A 483 -10.40 -33.19 13.34
C LEU A 483 -11.55 -34.05 13.90
N SER A 484 -11.19 -34.95 14.82
CA SER A 484 -12.20 -35.71 15.58
C SER A 484 -12.88 -34.81 16.60
N ARG A 485 -14.18 -35.01 16.83
CA ARG A 485 -14.98 -34.26 17.82
C ARG A 485 -14.46 -34.40 19.26
N THR A 486 -13.64 -35.40 19.53
CA THR A 486 -13.02 -35.64 20.84
C THR A 486 -11.63 -35.01 21.00
N GLU A 487 -11.03 -34.50 19.92
CA GLU A 487 -9.71 -33.86 19.98
C GLU A 487 -9.79 -32.49 20.67
N ALA A 488 -8.75 -32.16 21.43
CA ALA A 488 -8.69 -30.92 22.20
C ALA A 488 -8.80 -29.67 21.29
N GLU A 489 -8.22 -29.72 20.08
CA GLU A 489 -8.30 -28.64 19.10
C GLU A 489 -9.72 -28.43 18.60
N PHE A 490 -10.45 -29.51 18.31
CA PHE A 490 -11.86 -29.43 17.91
C PHE A 490 -12.68 -28.74 19.00
N LEU A 491 -12.58 -29.23 20.25
CA LEU A 491 -13.33 -28.69 21.38
C LEU A 491 -12.98 -27.23 21.66
N MET A 492 -11.71 -26.84 21.50
CA MET A 492 -11.26 -25.46 21.66
C MET A 492 -11.88 -24.55 20.61
N VAL A 493 -11.79 -24.92 19.33
CA VAL A 493 -12.30 -24.12 18.22
C VAL A 493 -13.83 -24.04 18.24
N GLU A 494 -14.51 -25.15 18.54
CA GLU A 494 -15.96 -25.19 18.72
C GLU A 494 -16.40 -24.27 19.88
N LYS A 495 -15.70 -24.32 21.02
CA LYS A 495 -15.99 -23.45 22.16
C LYS A 495 -15.84 -21.97 21.79
N LEU A 496 -14.76 -21.59 21.11
CA LEU A 496 -14.55 -20.20 20.65
C LEU A 496 -15.66 -19.76 19.69
N PHE A 497 -16.06 -20.62 18.76
CA PHE A 497 -17.15 -20.33 17.82
C PHE A 497 -18.50 -20.15 18.53
N LYS A 498 -18.87 -21.09 19.41
CA LYS A 498 -20.15 -21.10 20.14
C LYS A 498 -20.32 -19.95 21.12
N GLN A 499 -19.25 -19.25 21.54
CA GLN A 499 -19.34 -18.05 22.38
C GLN A 499 -20.23 -16.97 21.78
N THR A 500 -20.24 -16.84 20.44
CA THR A 500 -21.02 -15.81 19.75
C THR A 500 -22.00 -16.37 18.71
N MET A 501 -21.92 -17.68 18.43
CA MET A 501 -22.79 -18.39 17.49
C MET A 501 -23.51 -19.60 18.13
N PRO A 502 -24.20 -19.45 19.28
CA PRO A 502 -24.75 -20.60 20.02
C PRO A 502 -25.82 -21.39 19.25
N LYS A 503 -26.56 -20.73 18.35
CA LYS A 503 -27.67 -21.30 17.55
C LYS A 503 -27.23 -22.01 16.26
N TYR A 504 -25.93 -22.18 16.05
CA TYR A 504 -25.38 -22.82 14.86
C TYR A 504 -24.65 -24.10 15.22
N LYS A 505 -24.93 -25.20 14.53
CA LYS A 505 -24.26 -26.47 14.70
C LYS A 505 -22.96 -26.47 13.91
N VAL A 506 -21.87 -26.92 14.56
CA VAL A 506 -20.60 -27.21 13.87
C VAL A 506 -20.70 -28.60 13.24
N ASN A 507 -20.55 -28.65 11.91
CA ASN A 507 -20.61 -29.88 11.13
C ASN A 507 -19.24 -30.57 11.15
N SER A 508 -18.19 -29.83 10.79
CA SER A 508 -16.81 -30.30 10.77
C SER A 508 -15.83 -29.15 11.09
N ILE A 509 -14.64 -29.53 11.55
CA ILE A 509 -13.49 -28.64 11.66
C ILE A 509 -12.32 -29.36 11.00
N GLU A 510 -11.68 -28.70 10.05
CA GLU A 510 -10.51 -29.23 9.35
C GLU A 510 -9.29 -28.39 9.70
N ARG A 511 -8.19 -29.03 10.09
CA ARG A 511 -6.90 -28.37 10.30
C ARG A 511 -6.15 -28.30 8.98
N ASN A 512 -5.81 -27.09 8.57
CA ASN A 512 -4.94 -26.85 7.45
C ASN A 512 -3.49 -27.10 7.87
N GLN A 513 -2.85 -28.08 7.24
CA GLN A 513 -1.42 -28.36 7.38
C GLN A 513 -0.69 -27.88 6.14
N ASN A 514 -0.19 -26.64 6.18
CA ASN A 514 0.67 -26.07 5.15
C ASN A 514 2.04 -25.76 5.75
N SER A 515 3.00 -26.67 5.54
CA SER A 515 4.35 -26.57 6.13
C SER A 515 5.10 -25.32 5.67
N SER A 516 4.89 -24.87 4.43
CA SER A 516 5.52 -23.68 3.88
C SER A 516 5.00 -22.41 4.54
N LEU A 517 3.67 -22.26 4.66
CA LEU A 517 3.07 -21.12 5.36
C LEU A 517 3.40 -21.12 6.85
N TRP A 518 3.45 -22.29 7.48
CA TRP A 518 3.82 -22.41 8.89
C TRP A 518 5.25 -21.94 9.15
N LYS A 519 6.22 -22.38 8.35
CA LYS A 519 7.61 -21.93 8.46
C LYS A 519 7.74 -20.40 8.33
N VAL A 520 7.00 -19.82 7.39
CA VAL A 520 6.97 -18.37 7.16
C VAL A 520 6.37 -17.63 8.36
N PHE A 521 5.25 -18.14 8.88
CA PHE A 521 4.58 -17.57 10.05
C PHE A 521 5.47 -17.61 11.30
N GLN A 522 6.14 -18.74 11.55
CA GLN A 522 7.09 -18.88 12.67
C GLN A 522 8.30 -17.96 12.51
N TRP A 523 8.85 -17.84 11.30
CA TRP A 523 9.92 -16.87 11.03
C TRP A 523 9.45 -15.44 11.32
N GLN A 524 8.27 -15.03 10.84
CA GLN A 524 7.72 -13.71 11.10
C GLN A 524 7.53 -13.47 12.61
N LYS A 525 7.11 -14.49 13.35
CA LYS A 525 7.00 -14.43 14.82
C LYS A 525 8.34 -14.15 15.48
N GLU A 526 9.41 -14.83 15.06
CA GLU A 526 10.75 -14.61 15.60
C GLU A 526 11.27 -13.20 15.27
N GLN A 527 11.09 -12.72 14.04
CA GLN A 527 11.46 -11.34 13.65
C GLN A 527 10.74 -10.30 14.52
N MET A 528 9.45 -10.51 14.80
CA MET A 528 8.67 -9.62 15.65
C MET A 528 9.11 -9.68 17.11
N LYS A 529 9.52 -10.85 17.60
CA LYS A 529 10.06 -11.06 18.95
C LYS A 529 11.40 -10.36 19.13
N GLU A 530 12.34 -10.54 18.20
CA GLU A 530 13.63 -9.84 18.20
C GLU A 530 13.45 -8.32 18.22
N ARG A 531 12.62 -7.78 17.33
CA ARG A 531 12.31 -6.34 17.27
C ARG A 531 11.67 -5.82 18.54
N ASN A 532 10.96 -6.66 19.29
CA ASN A 532 10.33 -6.31 20.57
C ASN A 532 11.26 -6.49 21.78
N GLY A 533 12.56 -6.73 21.56
CA GLY A 533 13.57 -6.93 22.60
C GLY A 533 13.50 -8.31 23.23
N GLY A 534 13.15 -9.34 22.45
CA GLY A 534 13.02 -10.72 22.91
C GLY A 534 11.68 -11.05 23.59
N ARG A 535 10.77 -10.07 23.72
CA ARG A 535 9.44 -10.28 24.31
C ARG A 535 8.53 -11.06 23.34
N GLU A 536 7.75 -11.98 23.91
CA GLU A 536 6.77 -12.75 23.15
C GLU A 536 5.79 -11.84 22.39
N VAL A 537 5.43 -12.27 21.18
CA VAL A 537 4.51 -11.55 20.31
C VAL A 537 3.08 -11.89 20.70
N ASP A 538 2.20 -10.88 20.81
CA ASP A 538 0.76 -11.10 20.98
C ASP A 538 0.22 -11.86 19.74
N GLU A 539 -0.06 -13.15 19.95
CA GLU A 539 -0.60 -14.09 18.96
C GLU A 539 -2.04 -14.44 19.38
N ARG A 540 -2.98 -14.35 18.43
CA ARG A 540 -4.40 -14.63 18.68
C ARG A 540 -4.99 -15.55 17.64
N LEU A 541 -5.93 -16.38 18.06
CA LEU A 541 -6.85 -17.07 17.15
C LEU A 541 -8.04 -16.17 16.87
N LEU A 542 -8.24 -15.86 15.59
CA LEU A 542 -9.28 -14.93 15.14
C LEU A 542 -10.05 -15.51 13.94
N PHE A 543 -11.30 -15.09 13.79
CA PHE A 543 -12.20 -15.56 12.74
C PHE A 543 -12.08 -14.71 11.47
N HIS A 544 -12.22 -15.35 10.32
CA HIS A 544 -12.33 -14.69 9.01
C HIS A 544 -13.38 -15.36 8.13
N GLY A 545 -14.48 -14.66 7.87
CA GLY A 545 -15.52 -15.10 6.94
C GLY A 545 -15.13 -14.80 5.49
N THR A 546 -15.32 -15.77 4.59
CA THR A 546 -14.99 -15.64 3.16
C THR A 546 -15.95 -16.43 2.29
N GLN A 547 -15.82 -16.28 0.97
CA GLN A 547 -16.55 -17.09 -0.02
C GLN A 547 -15.88 -18.47 -0.15
N GLU A 548 -16.68 -19.52 -0.34
CA GLU A 548 -16.16 -20.89 -0.50
C GLU A 548 -15.16 -21.04 -1.65
N SER A 549 -15.35 -20.28 -2.74
CA SER A 549 -14.44 -20.24 -3.89
C SER A 549 -13.03 -19.74 -3.59
N LEU A 550 -12.81 -19.12 -2.43
CA LEU A 550 -11.51 -18.60 -2.00
C LEU A 550 -10.79 -19.52 -0.99
N ILE A 551 -11.44 -20.58 -0.50
CA ILE A 551 -10.89 -21.46 0.55
C ILE A 551 -9.57 -22.10 0.06
N GLU A 552 -9.59 -22.74 -1.10
CA GLU A 552 -8.41 -23.42 -1.67
C GLU A 552 -7.24 -22.45 -1.87
N ALA A 553 -7.51 -21.28 -2.45
CA ALA A 553 -6.50 -20.25 -2.67
C ALA A 553 -5.89 -19.74 -1.36
N ILE A 554 -6.70 -19.56 -0.31
CA ILE A 554 -6.21 -19.10 1.00
C ILE A 554 -5.37 -20.19 1.68
N CYS A 555 -5.80 -21.46 1.63
CA CYS A 555 -5.03 -22.56 2.22
C CYS A 555 -3.67 -22.76 1.55
N GLU A 556 -3.60 -22.58 0.23
CA GLU A 556 -2.37 -22.72 -0.55
C GLU A 556 -1.46 -21.48 -0.41
N GLN A 557 -2.02 -20.28 -0.56
CA GLN A 557 -1.24 -19.05 -0.82
C GLN A 557 -1.29 -18.02 0.31
N ASN A 558 -2.02 -18.32 1.39
CA ASN A 558 -2.35 -17.42 2.49
C ASN A 558 -3.34 -16.31 2.09
N PHE A 559 -3.77 -15.51 3.06
CA PHE A 559 -4.66 -14.38 2.82
C PHE A 559 -3.96 -13.28 2.02
N ASP A 560 -4.61 -12.80 0.95
CA ASP A 560 -4.18 -11.61 0.19
C ASP A 560 -5.30 -10.58 0.23
N TRP A 561 -5.11 -9.47 0.94
CA TRP A 561 -6.14 -8.44 1.07
C TRP A 561 -6.53 -7.80 -0.27
N ARG A 562 -5.69 -7.90 -1.32
CA ARG A 562 -6.07 -7.45 -2.68
C ARG A 562 -7.14 -8.34 -3.31
N ILE A 563 -7.27 -9.57 -2.82
CA ILE A 563 -8.24 -10.57 -3.24
C ILE A 563 -9.39 -10.66 -2.24
N CYS A 564 -9.07 -10.71 -0.93
CA CYS A 564 -9.98 -10.94 0.20
C CYS A 564 -10.55 -9.65 0.84
N GLY A 565 -9.90 -8.49 0.68
CA GLY A 565 -10.23 -7.22 1.35
C GLY A 565 -11.30 -6.37 0.66
N LYS A 566 -12.23 -7.00 -0.08
CA LYS A 566 -13.31 -6.30 -0.80
C LYS A 566 -14.41 -5.75 0.11
N ASN A 567 -14.38 -6.10 1.39
CA ASN A 567 -15.40 -5.76 2.38
C ASN A 567 -14.80 -4.95 3.53
N GLY A 568 -15.10 -3.64 3.58
CA GLY A 568 -14.77 -2.74 4.70
C GLY A 568 -13.28 -2.40 4.83
N THR A 569 -12.87 -1.20 4.39
CA THR A 569 -11.52 -0.67 4.63
C THR A 569 -11.50 0.35 5.76
N LEU A 570 -12.41 0.28 6.73
CA LEU A 570 -12.63 1.33 7.73
C LEU A 570 -11.40 1.58 8.64
N TYR A 571 -10.65 0.52 8.95
CA TYR A 571 -9.50 0.55 9.86
C TYR A 571 -8.16 0.32 9.15
N GLY A 572 -8.17 0.35 7.80
CA GLY A 572 -7.00 0.19 6.94
C GLY A 572 -7.24 -0.73 5.74
N LYS A 573 -6.33 -0.69 4.77
CA LYS A 573 -6.29 -1.56 3.59
C LYS A 573 -5.42 -2.79 3.88
N GLY A 574 -6.01 -3.75 4.61
CA GLY A 574 -5.38 -5.01 5.00
C GLY A 574 -6.40 -6.13 5.12
N THR A 575 -5.97 -7.30 5.61
CA THR A 575 -6.85 -8.44 5.88
C THR A 575 -7.49 -8.26 7.26
N TYR A 576 -8.81 -8.39 7.32
CA TYR A 576 -9.60 -8.19 8.54
C TYR A 576 -9.85 -9.51 9.26
N PHE A 577 -9.64 -9.52 10.57
CA PHE A 577 -9.92 -10.65 11.44
C PHE A 577 -10.79 -10.18 12.61
N ALA A 578 -11.79 -10.98 12.96
CA ALA A 578 -12.69 -10.67 14.06
C ALA A 578 -12.40 -11.56 15.26
N ARG A 579 -12.50 -10.99 16.47
CA ARG A 579 -12.53 -11.77 17.71
C ARG A 579 -13.77 -12.67 17.76
N ASP A 580 -14.90 -12.17 17.27
CA ASP A 580 -16.21 -12.79 17.40
C ASP A 580 -16.63 -13.47 16.08
N ALA A 581 -16.94 -14.76 16.13
CA ALA A 581 -17.39 -15.54 14.96
C ALA A 581 -18.65 -14.95 14.30
N SER A 582 -19.56 -14.39 15.09
CA SER A 582 -20.79 -13.75 14.58
C SER A 582 -20.53 -12.55 13.67
N TYR A 583 -19.41 -11.82 13.87
CA TYR A 583 -19.00 -10.75 12.96
C TYR A 583 -18.62 -11.32 11.59
N SER A 584 -17.82 -12.39 11.61
CA SER A 584 -17.32 -13.09 10.43
C SER A 584 -18.40 -13.82 9.64
N ASP A 585 -19.45 -14.33 10.29
CA ASP A 585 -20.59 -15.01 9.63
C ASP A 585 -21.27 -14.15 8.54
N ARG A 586 -21.27 -12.81 8.71
CA ARG A 586 -21.82 -11.86 7.74
C ARG A 586 -21.07 -11.84 6.41
N TYR A 587 -19.82 -12.33 6.41
CA TYR A 587 -18.95 -12.40 5.25
C TYR A 587 -18.78 -13.84 4.73
N SER A 588 -19.23 -14.84 5.49
CA SER A 588 -19.31 -16.23 5.06
C SER A 588 -20.50 -16.44 4.13
N GLN A 589 -20.21 -16.51 2.83
CA GLN A 589 -21.21 -16.72 1.79
C GLN A 589 -21.17 -18.18 1.31
N SER A 590 -22.34 -18.79 1.22
CA SER A 590 -22.56 -20.11 0.65
C SER A 590 -23.77 -20.10 -0.27
N ALA A 591 -23.80 -21.00 -1.25
CA ALA A 591 -25.00 -21.26 -2.06
C ALA A 591 -26.04 -22.09 -1.28
N ASP A 592 -25.59 -22.82 -0.26
CA ASP A 592 -26.40 -23.73 0.55
C ASP A 592 -26.60 -23.18 1.98
N THR A 593 -27.35 -23.90 2.82
CA THR A 593 -27.56 -23.57 4.24
C THR A 593 -26.30 -23.72 5.09
N THR A 594 -25.28 -24.41 4.57
CA THR A 594 -24.00 -24.66 5.23
C THR A 594 -22.96 -23.61 4.83
N LYS A 595 -22.29 -23.02 5.80
CA LYS A 595 -21.27 -21.97 5.61
C LYS A 595 -19.90 -22.45 6.07
N LYS A 596 -18.86 -21.83 5.51
CA LYS A 596 -17.47 -22.01 5.93
C LYS A 596 -16.84 -20.69 6.40
N MET A 597 -15.97 -20.77 7.40
CA MET A 597 -15.09 -19.66 7.80
C MET A 597 -13.75 -20.17 8.29
N PHE A 598 -12.74 -19.32 8.24
CA PHE A 598 -11.43 -19.61 8.80
C PHE A 598 -11.35 -19.23 10.28
N VAL A 599 -10.58 -20.01 11.04
CA VAL A 599 -9.90 -19.56 12.26
C VAL A 599 -8.41 -19.53 11.95
N ALA A 600 -7.82 -18.34 12.04
CA ALA A 600 -6.43 -18.11 11.73
C ALA A 600 -5.65 -17.76 12.99
N ARG A 601 -4.39 -18.22 13.07
CA ARG A 601 -3.40 -17.63 13.99
C ARG A 601 -2.91 -16.34 13.40
N VAL A 602 -2.94 -15.29 14.21
CA VAL A 602 -2.59 -13.94 13.79
C VAL A 602 -1.63 -13.31 14.79
N LEU A 603 -0.47 -12.88 14.30
CA LEU A 603 0.51 -12.10 15.06
C LEU A 603 0.08 -10.63 15.11
N VAL A 604 -0.81 -10.31 16.04
CA VAL A 604 -1.37 -8.94 16.16
C VAL A 604 -0.35 -7.96 16.72
N GLY A 605 0.61 -8.44 17.53
CA GLY A 605 1.70 -7.64 18.08
C GLY A 605 1.22 -6.38 18.81
N HIS A 606 2.00 -5.31 18.75
CA HIS A 606 1.57 -4.00 19.22
C HIS A 606 0.62 -3.36 18.22
N TYR A 607 -0.62 -3.09 18.63
CA TYR A 607 -1.63 -2.49 17.76
C TYR A 607 -2.03 -1.08 18.19
N THR A 608 -2.63 -0.34 17.26
CA THR A 608 -3.20 0.99 17.48
C THR A 608 -4.53 1.16 16.72
N SER A 609 -5.27 2.23 17.00
CA SER A 609 -6.52 2.54 16.29
C SER A 609 -6.26 2.66 14.78
N GLY A 610 -7.08 1.96 14.01
CA GLY A 610 -7.01 1.95 12.56
C GLY A 610 -7.62 3.18 11.91
N ASN A 611 -7.24 3.41 10.65
CA ASN A 611 -7.76 4.48 9.81
C ASN A 611 -7.86 3.99 8.37
N HIS A 612 -8.94 4.34 7.68
CA HIS A 612 -9.21 3.87 6.33
C HIS A 612 -8.13 4.16 5.27
N SER A 613 -7.34 5.20 5.49
CA SER A 613 -6.24 5.62 4.62
C SER A 613 -4.99 4.74 4.77
N PHE A 614 -4.87 3.98 5.87
CA PHE A 614 -3.67 3.22 6.17
C PHE A 614 -3.49 2.07 5.18
N VAL A 615 -2.30 1.98 4.60
CA VAL A 615 -1.83 0.87 3.75
C VAL A 615 -0.78 0.01 4.45
N ARG A 616 -0.36 0.45 5.63
CA ARG A 616 0.51 -0.22 6.60
C ARG A 616 0.18 0.35 7.99
N PRO A 617 0.55 -0.31 9.09
CA PRO A 617 0.39 0.28 10.41
C PRO A 617 1.15 1.62 10.51
N PRO A 618 0.66 2.58 11.31
CA PRO A 618 1.35 3.86 11.49
C PRO A 618 2.61 3.72 12.38
N PRO A 619 3.50 4.73 12.39
CA PRO A 619 4.63 4.80 13.32
C PRO A 619 4.18 4.75 14.78
N LYS A 620 5.02 4.20 15.66
CA LYS A 620 4.78 4.24 17.10
C LYS A 620 4.90 5.67 17.62
N THR A 621 3.99 6.05 18.52
CA THR A 621 4.02 7.36 19.20
C THR A 621 5.17 7.46 20.20
N VAL A 622 5.59 6.31 20.77
CA VAL A 622 6.71 6.20 21.69
C VAL A 622 7.60 5.03 21.25
N GLY A 623 8.89 5.30 21.04
CA GLY A 623 9.88 4.33 20.57
C GLY A 623 10.13 4.38 19.06
N LYS A 624 11.07 3.56 18.58
CA LYS A 624 11.40 3.45 17.15
C LYS A 624 10.53 2.39 16.47
N GLY A 625 10.16 2.63 15.21
CA GLY A 625 9.46 1.67 14.35
C GLY A 625 7.95 1.89 14.21
N PHE A 626 7.28 0.92 13.60
CA PHE A 626 5.84 0.92 13.32
C PHE A 626 5.09 0.03 14.30
N TYR A 627 3.79 0.28 14.45
CA TYR A 627 2.87 -0.70 15.02
C TYR A 627 2.81 -1.95 14.11
N ASP A 628 2.24 -3.03 14.63
CA ASP A 628 2.19 -4.35 13.99
C ASP A 628 0.85 -4.61 13.33
N SER A 629 -0.21 -4.03 13.87
CA SER A 629 -1.56 -4.11 13.31
C SER A 629 -2.41 -2.90 13.70
N CYS A 630 -3.61 -2.80 13.11
CA CYS A 630 -4.59 -1.77 13.43
C CYS A 630 -5.86 -2.40 13.98
N VAL A 631 -6.58 -1.70 14.87
CA VAL A 631 -7.81 -2.19 15.50
C VAL A 631 -8.94 -1.18 15.43
N ASP A 632 -10.17 -1.65 15.65
CA ASP A 632 -11.34 -0.80 15.82
C ASP A 632 -11.29 0.01 17.12
N ASN A 633 -10.86 -0.61 18.22
CA ASN A 633 -10.77 0.02 19.53
C ASN A 633 -9.57 -0.55 20.33
N CYS A 634 -8.63 0.30 20.71
CA CYS A 634 -7.43 -0.12 21.48
C CYS A 634 -7.72 -0.69 22.87
N SER A 635 -8.83 -0.30 23.51
CA SER A 635 -9.18 -0.77 24.85
C SER A 635 -9.90 -2.12 24.83
N ASN A 636 -10.62 -2.42 23.74
CA ASN A 636 -11.36 -3.66 23.57
C ASN A 636 -11.47 -4.00 22.08
N ALA A 637 -10.37 -4.47 21.51
CA ALA A 637 -10.29 -4.76 20.08
C ALA A 637 -11.20 -5.94 19.72
N SER A 638 -12.15 -5.69 18.82
CA SER A 638 -13.03 -6.71 18.24
C SER A 638 -12.65 -7.03 16.80
N ILE A 639 -11.93 -6.11 16.13
CA ILE A 639 -11.43 -6.24 14.77
C ILE A 639 -9.94 -5.94 14.74
N PHE A 640 -9.19 -6.78 14.03
CA PHE A 640 -7.77 -6.62 13.75
C PHE A 640 -7.55 -6.53 12.24
N VAL A 641 -6.79 -5.53 11.80
CA VAL A 641 -6.38 -5.34 10.41
C VAL A 641 -4.89 -5.63 10.30
N ILE A 642 -4.58 -6.64 9.50
CA ILE A 642 -3.23 -7.13 9.28
C ILE A 642 -2.80 -6.77 7.86
N PHE A 643 -1.67 -6.08 7.75
CA PHE A 643 -1.16 -5.58 6.48
C PHE A 643 -0.16 -6.54 5.84
N GLU A 644 0.54 -7.32 6.67
CA GLU A 644 1.57 -8.25 6.22
C GLU A 644 1.10 -9.69 6.27
N LYS A 645 1.00 -10.35 5.11
CA LYS A 645 0.41 -11.68 4.99
C LYS A 645 1.15 -12.76 5.80
N TYR A 646 2.43 -12.55 6.10
CA TYR A 646 3.24 -13.48 6.88
C TYR A 646 2.93 -13.44 8.38
N GLN A 647 2.18 -12.44 8.86
CA GLN A 647 1.65 -12.40 10.23
C GLN A 647 0.45 -13.34 10.44
N ILE A 648 0.04 -14.09 9.41
CA ILE A 648 -1.19 -14.88 9.42
C ILE A 648 -0.88 -16.32 9.04
N TYR A 649 -1.49 -17.27 9.76
CA TYR A 649 -1.55 -18.67 9.37
C TYR A 649 -3.02 -19.15 9.38
N PRO A 650 -3.63 -19.50 8.23
CA PRO A 650 -4.96 -20.08 8.19
C PRO A 650 -4.90 -21.49 8.78
N GLU A 651 -5.29 -21.65 10.05
CA GLU A 651 -5.06 -22.89 10.80
C GLU A 651 -6.24 -23.86 10.71
N PHE A 652 -7.47 -23.37 10.85
CA PHE A 652 -8.66 -24.21 10.82
C PHE A 652 -9.72 -23.65 9.86
N ILE A 653 -10.50 -24.55 9.28
CA ILE A 653 -11.75 -24.25 8.56
C ILE A 653 -12.89 -24.85 9.38
N ILE A 654 -13.87 -24.03 9.72
CA ILE A 654 -15.10 -24.47 10.37
C ILE A 654 -16.19 -24.53 9.31
N GLU A 655 -16.86 -25.67 9.19
CA GLU A 655 -18.09 -25.83 8.45
C GLU A 655 -19.27 -25.91 9.43
N TYR A 656 -20.30 -25.07 9.23
CA TYR A 656 -21.39 -24.91 10.19
C TYR A 656 -22.71 -24.55 9.51
N ALA A 657 -23.83 -24.84 10.17
CA ALA A 657 -25.17 -24.55 9.69
C ALA A 657 -26.09 -24.13 10.86
N PRO A 658 -27.20 -23.41 10.60
CA PRO A 658 -28.20 -23.14 11.63
C PRO A 658 -28.70 -24.43 12.28
N GLU A 659 -28.92 -24.45 13.60
CA GLU A 659 -29.63 -25.55 14.23
C GLU A 659 -31.10 -25.55 13.78
N GLU A 660 -31.59 -26.66 13.25
CA GLU A 660 -33.00 -26.81 12.92
C GLU A 660 -33.83 -26.69 14.20
N SER A 661 -34.62 -25.63 14.31
CA SER A 661 -35.67 -25.54 15.32
C SER A 661 -36.72 -26.59 15.00
N ARG A 662 -36.72 -27.71 15.74
CA ARG A 662 -37.85 -28.63 15.78
C ARG A 662 -39.06 -27.85 16.28
N CYS A 663 -39.90 -27.36 15.38
CA CYS A 663 -41.27 -27.00 15.71
C CYS A 663 -41.97 -28.28 16.14
N LEU A 664 -41.99 -28.54 17.45
CA LEU A 664 -42.97 -29.45 18.03
C LEU A 664 -44.32 -28.74 17.92
N ILE A 665 -45.05 -29.04 16.85
CA ILE A 665 -46.48 -28.75 16.79
C ILE A 665 -47.09 -29.72 17.82
N SER A 666 -47.43 -29.22 19.01
CA SER A 666 -48.24 -29.95 19.99
C SER A 666 -49.71 -29.69 19.74
#